data_AF-A0AAW4N3C2-F1
#
_entry.id   AF-A0AAW4N3C2-F1
#
_cell.length_a   1.000
_cell.length_b   1.000
_cell.length_c   1.000
_cell.angle_alpha   90.00
_cell.angle_beta   90.00
_cell.angle_gamma   90.00
#
_symmetry.space_group_name_H-M   'P 1'
#
loop_
_entity.id
_entity.type
_entity.pdbx_description
1 polymer ?
#
loop_
_entity_poly.entity_id
_entity_poly.type
_entity_poly.pdbx_seq_one_letter_code
_entity_poly.pdbx_strand_id
1 'polypeptide(L)'
;LIGNAQSCNLNNVLGTGNVTATSDTERAGLLVGHINNSSSTASGILAYNSSAKLTINGTEQTGDAVKAIGYGSLTSAEKIMAFTEEQLKSGLVANQLQKNISGSAKWGQKLNTNDYPLLGSADEVYLDGNVTMTCLGELEGTGTFTNTKPAKEGTFTFKHGDSPKHHKFVAATCTTDGNIEYWECNLCHKSFSNEQMTQMVSSLVVLSATGHEYDENDKCTKCLQEIPFLKLGNNAITIEKVFGDRNEISGYNLYKYTAPEDGTLEVRANSNGKDTYGTLWESRTAEYYLTYNDNINGIDFKITYTVTKGTTYYIGAREYNGNAIEGEVKLNVKLNGIDYELPAGMIGKGTEAEPFVLKTAEHLAWFRDYVNDNHPSTCTKIADDVEEIDMSTVCHKADTEKQVTELSWTPIGNSDNMYQGTFDGNGKTISNLYINATSGDAGFFGYAGNGSIKNITFDNAKVNSTGNNTGILAGYDGYCIIENIKTLEKCSVEGIENVGGIAGSTIGNIINCENHAMVMGASCVGGIVGYYDGSYRSITSCANYGFVTGSAANVGGMVGYFIASPGTIQNCANYGDITGTSNVGNLIGNAQSCNLNNVLGTGNVTATSDTERAGLLVGHINNSSSTASGILAYNSSLKLTINKTEQTDDAVKAIGLGSLNYPDGKNEADVIKAFTAEQLKSGEVAYLLNGSTSEGKLAWYQKLLVTDADAYPVLVAAEGNTVYNGSFRYCDGTTSSYSNSSSDSELIHVASATITSPVFDSANHIYHMGCSNESCPEHKYAADADGTLKATKSTDGKFYVEKLALTDASAINTQAKFTVKDLQYSRQLKEGQTGYVTLCLPFDINAADVAGAEKCYPVGDMMIHMPTADANVLKFVLMLDEQSDIQAGTPMIVKLGAEGTAQKLVATAQNVEYNANFFAAPAIKSLTLRDWDGKSGMMPICHDLASAIIGGVYTATTLGTGSYSLREDGTFGIYENV
;
A
#
# COMPACT_ATOMS: atom_id res chain seq x y z
N LEU A 1 -36.83 -0.85 -67.49
CA LEU A 1 -37.77 -1.91 -67.96
C LEU A 1 -38.15 -2.90 -66.85
N ILE A 2 -37.22 -3.38 -66.03
CA ILE A 2 -37.49 -4.33 -64.93
C ILE A 2 -36.89 -3.79 -63.62
N GLY A 3 -37.64 -3.82 -62.51
CA GLY A 3 -37.13 -3.37 -61.20
C GLY A 3 -36.28 -4.43 -60.49
N ASN A 4 -36.82 -5.64 -60.30
CA ASN A 4 -36.14 -6.77 -59.67
C ASN A 4 -36.56 -8.08 -60.35
N ALA A 5 -35.60 -8.96 -60.66
CA ALA A 5 -35.83 -10.28 -61.22
C ALA A 5 -34.96 -11.33 -60.54
N GLN A 6 -35.53 -12.49 -60.22
CA GLN A 6 -34.74 -13.62 -59.76
C GLN A 6 -33.90 -14.22 -60.90
N SER A 7 -34.49 -14.33 -62.10
CA SER A 7 -33.81 -14.61 -63.37
C SER A 7 -34.56 -13.91 -64.50
N CYS A 8 -33.87 -13.49 -65.57
CA CYS A 8 -34.52 -12.87 -66.72
C CYS A 8 -33.84 -13.22 -68.05
N ASN A 9 -34.64 -13.32 -69.12
CA ASN A 9 -34.15 -13.47 -70.49
C ASN A 9 -34.59 -12.25 -71.31
N LEU A 10 -33.66 -11.35 -71.60
CA LEU A 10 -33.92 -10.13 -72.37
C LEU A 10 -33.60 -10.34 -73.84
N ASN A 11 -34.53 -9.95 -74.70
CA ASN A 11 -34.40 -10.19 -76.12
C ASN A 11 -34.86 -9.00 -76.95
N ASN A 12 -33.93 -8.39 -77.68
CA ASN A 12 -34.20 -7.32 -78.64
C ASN A 12 -35.04 -6.15 -78.08
N VAL A 13 -34.55 -5.54 -76.98
CA VAL A 13 -35.28 -4.54 -76.17
C VAL A 13 -34.74 -3.13 -76.38
N LEU A 14 -35.59 -2.11 -76.16
CA LEU A 14 -35.22 -0.69 -76.20
C LEU A 14 -35.71 0.03 -74.93
N GLY A 15 -34.83 0.75 -74.24
CA GLY A 15 -35.16 1.63 -73.12
C GLY A 15 -34.75 3.09 -73.36
N THR A 16 -35.71 4.01 -73.43
CA THR A 16 -35.45 5.42 -73.75
C THR A 16 -35.71 6.42 -72.61
N GLY A 17 -36.32 5.97 -71.51
CA GLY A 17 -36.75 6.84 -70.41
C GLY A 17 -35.76 6.96 -69.25
N ASN A 18 -35.90 8.04 -68.48
CA ASN A 18 -35.15 8.28 -67.24
C ASN A 18 -35.61 7.33 -66.12
N VAL A 19 -34.71 7.01 -65.18
CA VAL A 19 -34.98 6.15 -64.02
C VAL A 19 -34.60 6.88 -62.73
N THR A 20 -35.51 6.93 -61.76
CA THR A 20 -35.27 7.52 -60.43
C THR A 20 -35.47 6.47 -59.33
N ALA A 21 -34.46 6.25 -58.49
CA ALA A 21 -34.51 5.41 -57.30
C ALA A 21 -34.45 6.27 -56.03
N THR A 22 -35.31 5.99 -55.05
CA THR A 22 -35.49 6.80 -53.83
C THR A 22 -34.69 6.29 -52.62
N SER A 23 -33.83 5.29 -52.77
CA SER A 23 -33.00 4.72 -51.70
C SER A 23 -31.62 4.35 -52.21
N ASP A 24 -30.63 4.34 -51.31
CA ASP A 24 -29.21 4.20 -51.61
C ASP A 24 -28.84 2.74 -51.92
N THR A 25 -29.23 2.26 -53.10
CA THR A 25 -28.94 0.89 -53.51
C THR A 25 -28.18 0.89 -54.83
N GLU A 26 -27.10 0.12 -54.89
CA GLU A 26 -26.38 -0.24 -56.13
C GLU A 26 -27.25 -1.00 -57.15
N ARG A 27 -28.56 -1.13 -56.88
CA ARG A 27 -29.52 -1.97 -57.58
C ARG A 27 -30.37 -1.20 -58.60
N ALA A 28 -30.02 0.03 -58.94
CA ALA A 28 -30.75 0.84 -59.92
C ALA A 28 -30.06 0.81 -61.30
N GLY A 29 -30.82 0.64 -62.38
CA GLY A 29 -30.29 0.63 -63.75
C GLY A 29 -31.34 1.01 -64.81
N LEU A 30 -30.87 1.48 -65.97
CA LEU A 30 -31.71 2.02 -67.05
C LEU A 30 -32.59 0.96 -67.73
N LEU A 31 -32.07 -0.25 -67.92
CA LEU A 31 -32.82 -1.39 -68.45
C LEU A 31 -33.36 -2.27 -67.32
N VAL A 32 -32.50 -2.69 -66.37
CA VAL A 32 -32.86 -3.55 -65.25
C VAL A 32 -32.25 -3.03 -63.94
N GLY A 33 -33.02 -3.07 -62.85
CA GLY A 33 -32.51 -2.78 -61.51
C GLY A 33 -31.66 -3.91 -60.93
N HIS A 34 -32.29 -5.01 -60.51
CA HIS A 34 -31.62 -6.10 -59.80
C HIS A 34 -31.88 -7.47 -60.43
N ILE A 35 -30.82 -8.29 -60.57
CA ILE A 35 -30.86 -9.68 -61.04
C ILE A 35 -30.12 -10.57 -60.02
N ASN A 36 -30.80 -11.56 -59.43
CA ASN A 36 -30.19 -12.47 -58.46
C ASN A 36 -29.37 -13.61 -59.08
N ASN A 37 -29.86 -14.21 -60.17
CA ASN A 37 -29.24 -15.38 -60.78
C ASN A 37 -28.35 -14.98 -61.97
N SER A 38 -27.06 -15.33 -61.89
CA SER A 38 -26.05 -15.09 -62.94
C SER A 38 -26.29 -15.87 -64.23
N SER A 39 -27.23 -16.84 -64.25
CA SER A 39 -27.62 -17.58 -65.45
C SER A 39 -28.65 -16.84 -66.34
N SER A 40 -28.98 -15.60 -66.02
CA SER A 40 -29.90 -14.76 -66.81
C SER A 40 -29.29 -14.42 -68.17
N THR A 41 -30.07 -14.43 -69.25
CA THR A 41 -29.51 -14.37 -70.63
C THR A 41 -29.96 -13.14 -71.42
N ALA A 42 -29.09 -12.67 -72.32
CA ALA A 42 -29.41 -11.64 -73.31
C ALA A 42 -29.29 -12.19 -74.75
N SER A 43 -30.27 -11.91 -75.59
CA SER A 43 -30.25 -12.22 -77.03
C SER A 43 -30.71 -11.02 -77.88
N GLY A 44 -30.32 -10.99 -79.15
CA GLY A 44 -30.56 -9.82 -80.01
C GLY A 44 -29.81 -8.58 -79.52
N ILE A 45 -30.41 -7.39 -79.64
CA ILE A 45 -29.83 -6.12 -79.20
C ILE A 45 -30.57 -5.55 -77.99
N LEU A 46 -29.84 -5.15 -76.96
CA LEU A 46 -30.39 -4.47 -75.79
C LEU A 46 -29.99 -2.99 -75.87
N ALA A 47 -30.84 -2.18 -76.51
CA ALA A 47 -30.58 -0.77 -76.77
C ALA A 47 -31.07 0.13 -75.62
N TYR A 48 -30.31 1.16 -75.26
CA TYR A 48 -30.80 2.24 -74.40
C TYR A 48 -30.36 3.62 -74.86
N ASN A 49 -31.15 4.65 -74.52
CA ASN A 49 -30.80 6.04 -74.79
C ASN A 49 -29.65 6.47 -73.86
N SER A 50 -28.50 6.83 -74.44
CA SER A 50 -27.34 7.30 -73.68
C SER A 50 -27.59 8.62 -72.95
N SER A 51 -28.57 9.41 -73.37
CA SER A 51 -28.97 10.66 -72.73
C SER A 51 -30.00 10.47 -71.60
N ALA A 52 -30.45 9.23 -71.35
CA ALA A 52 -31.40 8.95 -70.26
C ALA A 52 -30.73 9.14 -68.89
N LYS A 53 -31.39 9.88 -68.01
CA LYS A 53 -30.92 10.19 -66.66
C LYS A 53 -31.22 9.05 -65.70
N LEU A 54 -30.20 8.60 -64.95
CA LEU A 54 -30.35 7.74 -63.79
C LEU A 54 -30.16 8.58 -62.53
N THR A 55 -31.18 8.72 -61.68
CA THR A 55 -31.12 9.48 -60.43
C THR A 55 -31.27 8.53 -59.25
N ILE A 56 -30.29 8.49 -58.34
CA ILE A 56 -30.33 7.66 -57.12
C ILE A 56 -30.29 8.58 -55.92
N ASN A 57 -31.27 8.43 -55.03
CA ASN A 57 -31.40 9.22 -53.80
C ASN A 57 -31.32 10.74 -54.02
N GLY A 58 -31.93 11.22 -55.11
CA GLY A 58 -31.91 12.64 -55.49
C GLY A 58 -30.68 13.09 -56.28
N THR A 59 -29.66 12.25 -56.45
CA THR A 59 -28.43 12.57 -57.19
C THR A 59 -28.41 11.93 -58.57
N GLU A 60 -28.28 12.75 -59.61
CA GLU A 60 -28.09 12.30 -60.99
C GLU A 60 -26.72 11.64 -61.16
N GLN A 61 -26.72 10.38 -61.59
CA GLN A 61 -25.53 9.58 -61.85
C GLN A 61 -24.93 9.99 -63.20
N THR A 62 -23.60 10.04 -63.28
CA THR A 62 -22.87 10.39 -64.51
C THR A 62 -21.70 9.44 -64.75
N GLY A 63 -21.20 9.37 -65.99
CA GLY A 63 -20.08 8.49 -66.35
C GLY A 63 -20.36 7.01 -66.09
N ASP A 64 -19.39 6.29 -65.54
CA ASP A 64 -19.45 4.84 -65.27
C ASP A 64 -20.51 4.45 -64.22
N ALA A 65 -21.03 5.42 -63.46
CA ALA A 65 -22.13 5.19 -62.50
C ALA A 65 -23.49 5.01 -63.19
N VAL A 66 -23.63 5.39 -64.47
CA VAL A 66 -24.86 5.16 -65.25
C VAL A 66 -24.87 3.73 -65.77
N LYS A 67 -25.54 2.84 -65.03
CA LYS A 67 -25.61 1.42 -65.40
C LYS A 67 -26.87 1.09 -66.19
N ALA A 68 -26.72 0.29 -67.25
CA ALA A 68 -27.87 -0.34 -67.91
C ALA A 68 -28.51 -1.42 -67.02
N ILE A 69 -27.70 -2.12 -66.22
CA ILE A 69 -28.11 -3.12 -65.22
C ILE A 69 -27.54 -2.69 -63.87
N GLY A 70 -28.39 -2.46 -62.86
CA GLY A 70 -27.92 -1.97 -61.55
C GLY A 70 -27.02 -2.96 -60.83
N TYR A 71 -27.60 -4.11 -60.44
CA TYR A 71 -26.91 -5.19 -59.73
C TYR A 71 -27.26 -6.55 -60.32
N GLY A 72 -26.26 -7.42 -60.45
CA GLY A 72 -26.35 -8.71 -61.15
C GLY A 72 -25.78 -8.64 -62.58
N SER A 73 -25.85 -9.74 -63.31
CA SER A 73 -25.28 -9.86 -64.66
C SER A 73 -26.20 -10.63 -65.62
N LEU A 74 -25.97 -10.42 -66.92
CA LEU A 74 -26.55 -11.21 -68.00
C LEU A 74 -25.41 -11.91 -68.75
N THR A 75 -25.61 -13.18 -69.10
CA THR A 75 -24.75 -13.82 -70.09
C THR A 75 -24.94 -13.10 -71.42
N SER A 76 -23.84 -12.70 -72.06
CA SER A 76 -23.81 -11.84 -73.26
C SER A 76 -24.07 -10.33 -73.03
N ALA A 77 -23.46 -9.74 -72.00
CA ALA A 77 -23.55 -8.29 -71.73
C ALA A 77 -23.05 -7.41 -72.90
N GLU A 78 -22.21 -7.94 -73.81
CA GLU A 78 -21.80 -7.27 -75.04
C GLU A 78 -22.95 -6.83 -75.95
N LYS A 79 -24.14 -7.42 -75.78
CA LYS A 79 -25.35 -7.07 -76.54
C LYS A 79 -26.03 -5.79 -76.06
N ILE A 80 -25.58 -5.22 -74.94
CA ILE A 80 -26.07 -3.96 -74.40
C ILE A 80 -25.37 -2.79 -75.09
N MET A 81 -26.14 -1.99 -75.81
CA MET A 81 -25.62 -0.86 -76.59
C MET A 81 -26.33 0.43 -76.22
N ALA A 82 -25.54 1.47 -75.96
CA ALA A 82 -26.02 2.82 -75.76
C ALA A 82 -26.09 3.54 -77.12
N PHE A 83 -27.15 4.29 -77.36
CA PHE A 83 -27.32 5.08 -78.58
C PHE A 83 -27.69 6.53 -78.23
N THR A 84 -27.11 7.48 -78.97
CA THR A 84 -27.46 8.89 -78.83
C THR A 84 -28.87 9.16 -79.37
N GLU A 85 -29.45 10.31 -79.00
CA GLU A 85 -30.73 10.74 -79.54
C GLU A 85 -30.69 10.88 -81.07
N GLU A 86 -29.59 11.36 -81.67
CA GLU A 86 -29.48 11.41 -83.13
C GLU A 86 -29.44 10.01 -83.75
N GLN A 87 -28.78 9.05 -83.12
CA GLN A 87 -28.72 7.67 -83.60
C GLN A 87 -30.07 6.95 -83.48
N LEU A 88 -30.84 7.26 -82.43
CA LEU A 88 -32.21 6.78 -82.29
C LEU A 88 -33.13 7.37 -83.36
N LYS A 89 -32.93 8.63 -83.75
CA LYS A 89 -33.68 9.33 -84.82
C LYS A 89 -33.30 8.89 -86.23
N SER A 90 -32.05 8.49 -86.44
CA SER A 90 -31.50 8.25 -87.78
C SER A 90 -32.05 7.00 -88.46
N GLY A 91 -32.70 6.09 -87.74
CA GLY A 91 -33.11 4.78 -88.26
C GLY A 91 -32.09 3.67 -88.01
N LEU A 92 -30.91 3.99 -87.48
CA LEU A 92 -29.87 3.01 -87.17
C LEU A 92 -30.40 1.93 -86.22
N VAL A 93 -30.93 2.36 -85.08
CA VAL A 93 -31.39 1.43 -84.03
C VAL A 93 -32.58 0.61 -84.53
N ALA A 94 -33.48 1.22 -85.32
CA ALA A 94 -34.60 0.51 -85.95
C ALA A 94 -34.14 -0.57 -86.93
N ASN A 95 -33.18 -0.26 -87.82
CA ASN A 95 -32.61 -1.25 -88.75
C ASN A 95 -31.92 -2.41 -88.01
N GLN A 96 -31.21 -2.11 -86.91
CA GLN A 96 -30.53 -3.12 -86.11
C GLN A 96 -31.50 -4.01 -85.32
N LEU A 97 -32.53 -3.43 -84.70
CA LEU A 97 -33.60 -4.18 -84.03
C LEU A 97 -34.40 -5.03 -85.04
N GLN A 98 -34.63 -4.52 -86.26
CA GLN A 98 -35.29 -5.26 -87.34
C GLN A 98 -34.49 -6.49 -87.83
N LYS A 99 -33.16 -6.40 -87.88
CA LYS A 99 -32.31 -7.52 -88.34
C LYS A 99 -32.14 -8.61 -87.29
N ASN A 100 -32.33 -8.28 -86.02
CA ASN A 100 -32.19 -9.20 -84.89
C ASN A 100 -33.55 -9.70 -84.34
N ILE A 101 -34.59 -9.75 -85.18
CA ILE A 101 -35.91 -10.23 -84.77
C ILE A 101 -35.85 -11.70 -84.36
N SER A 102 -36.36 -11.96 -83.15
CA SER A 102 -36.77 -13.28 -82.71
C SER A 102 -38.27 -13.27 -82.44
N GLY A 103 -39.03 -14.17 -83.07
CA GLY A 103 -40.48 -14.26 -82.88
C GLY A 103 -41.30 -13.28 -83.71
N SER A 104 -42.55 -13.01 -83.31
CA SER A 104 -43.55 -12.26 -84.10
C SER A 104 -43.50 -10.73 -83.96
N ALA A 105 -42.54 -10.20 -83.20
CA ALA A 105 -42.41 -8.76 -82.95
C ALA A 105 -41.73 -8.05 -84.14
N LYS A 106 -42.39 -7.04 -84.71
CA LYS A 106 -41.85 -6.23 -85.82
C LYS A 106 -41.42 -4.85 -85.32
N TRP A 107 -40.13 -4.54 -85.40
CA TRP A 107 -39.61 -3.20 -85.17
C TRP A 107 -39.64 -2.39 -86.47
N GLY A 108 -39.80 -1.08 -86.36
CA GLY A 108 -39.73 -0.16 -87.50
C GLY A 108 -39.69 1.29 -87.03
N GLN A 109 -39.48 2.23 -87.97
CA GLN A 109 -39.41 3.65 -87.66
C GLN A 109 -39.69 4.47 -88.91
N LYS A 110 -40.63 5.41 -88.84
CA LYS A 110 -40.83 6.40 -89.89
C LYS A 110 -39.81 7.52 -89.73
N LEU A 111 -38.82 7.56 -90.60
CA LEU A 111 -37.73 8.52 -90.54
C LEU A 111 -38.26 9.95 -90.74
N ASN A 112 -37.63 10.91 -90.08
CA ASN A 112 -38.05 12.32 -89.98
C ASN A 112 -39.41 12.57 -89.31
N THR A 113 -40.05 11.54 -88.75
CA THR A 113 -41.32 11.67 -87.99
C THR A 113 -41.23 11.08 -86.59
N ASN A 114 -40.62 9.90 -86.44
CA ASN A 114 -40.46 9.24 -85.15
C ASN A 114 -39.06 9.48 -84.57
N ASP A 115 -39.01 9.90 -83.31
CA ASP A 115 -37.74 10.18 -82.63
C ASP A 115 -36.97 8.92 -82.18
N TYR A 116 -37.64 7.77 -82.16
CA TYR A 116 -37.06 6.49 -81.77
C TYR A 116 -37.79 5.32 -82.45
N PRO A 117 -37.20 4.12 -82.48
CA PRO A 117 -37.84 2.91 -83.01
C PRO A 117 -39.15 2.58 -82.28
N LEU A 118 -40.16 2.16 -83.05
CA LEU A 118 -41.48 1.80 -82.53
C LEU A 118 -41.76 0.31 -82.77
N LEU A 119 -42.26 -0.35 -81.71
CA LEU A 119 -42.73 -1.72 -81.78
C LEU A 119 -44.08 -1.78 -82.52
N GLY A 120 -44.20 -2.64 -83.52
CA GLY A 120 -45.40 -2.80 -84.35
C GLY A 120 -45.51 -1.83 -85.51
N SER A 121 -44.48 -1.02 -85.79
CA SER A 121 -44.49 -0.08 -86.92
C SER A 121 -44.55 -0.80 -88.27
N ALA A 122 -45.32 -0.25 -89.22
CA ALA A 122 -45.37 -0.73 -90.60
C ALA A 122 -44.19 -0.22 -91.44
N ASP A 123 -43.51 0.84 -90.98
CA ASP A 123 -42.43 1.52 -91.69
C ASP A 123 -41.08 0.83 -91.42
N GLU A 124 -40.61 0.01 -92.37
CA GLU A 124 -39.29 -0.64 -92.29
C GLU A 124 -38.17 0.35 -92.61
N VAL A 125 -37.05 0.23 -91.89
CA VAL A 125 -35.82 0.96 -92.17
C VAL A 125 -34.80 0.05 -92.84
N TYR A 126 -34.26 0.48 -93.97
CA TYR A 126 -33.20 -0.18 -94.71
C TYR A 126 -31.90 0.63 -94.62
N LEU A 127 -30.77 -0.06 -94.73
CA LEU A 127 -29.45 0.57 -94.84
C LEU A 127 -29.01 0.61 -96.30
N ASP A 128 -28.81 1.80 -96.86
CA ASP A 128 -28.29 2.02 -98.22
C ASP A 128 -26.82 2.45 -98.14
N GLY A 129 -25.88 1.56 -98.51
CA GLY A 129 -24.43 1.73 -98.34
C GLY A 129 -23.88 1.21 -96.99
N ASN A 130 -22.56 1.04 -96.87
CA ASN A 130 -21.95 0.46 -95.66
C ASN A 130 -21.71 1.52 -94.58
N VAL A 131 -21.97 1.15 -93.32
CA VAL A 131 -21.71 1.99 -92.13
C VAL A 131 -20.97 1.16 -91.09
N THR A 132 -19.90 1.70 -90.54
CA THR A 132 -19.17 1.14 -89.41
C THR A 132 -19.39 2.02 -88.20
N MET A 133 -19.77 1.45 -87.05
CA MET A 133 -19.84 2.16 -85.78
C MET A 133 -18.64 1.79 -84.92
N THR A 134 -17.87 2.78 -84.49
CA THR A 134 -16.77 2.57 -83.54
C THR A 134 -17.32 2.34 -82.14
N CYS A 135 -16.50 1.78 -81.24
CA CYS A 135 -16.90 1.57 -79.85
C CYS A 135 -17.11 2.85 -79.03
N LEU A 136 -16.82 4.02 -79.60
CA LEU A 136 -17.16 5.34 -79.05
C LEU A 136 -18.51 5.86 -79.59
N GLY A 137 -19.16 5.09 -80.46
CA GLY A 137 -20.43 5.47 -81.09
C GLY A 137 -20.27 6.34 -82.33
N GLU A 138 -19.06 6.56 -82.84
CA GLU A 138 -18.86 7.33 -84.08
C GLU A 138 -19.23 6.48 -85.29
N LEU A 139 -19.94 7.08 -86.26
CA LEU A 139 -20.37 6.41 -87.48
C LEU A 139 -19.45 6.80 -88.63
N GLU A 140 -18.83 5.80 -89.26
CA GLU A 140 -17.96 5.93 -90.42
C GLU A 140 -18.58 5.26 -91.66
N GLY A 141 -18.39 5.87 -92.83
CA GLY A 141 -18.90 5.37 -94.10
C GLY A 141 -19.84 6.35 -94.80
N THR A 142 -20.27 6.01 -96.01
CA THR A 142 -21.16 6.84 -96.84
C THR A 142 -22.62 6.36 -96.83
N GLY A 143 -22.92 5.31 -96.05
CA GLY A 143 -24.26 4.73 -96.02
C GLY A 143 -25.27 5.59 -95.25
N THR A 144 -26.54 5.51 -95.65
CA THR A 144 -27.66 6.22 -95.01
C THR A 144 -28.83 5.27 -94.74
N PHE A 145 -29.58 5.53 -93.68
CA PHE A 145 -30.79 4.78 -93.34
C PHE A 145 -32.00 5.42 -94.02
N THR A 146 -32.86 4.60 -94.62
CA THR A 146 -33.99 5.04 -95.43
C THR A 146 -35.21 4.13 -95.27
N ASN A 147 -36.42 4.68 -95.39
CA ASN A 147 -37.64 3.86 -95.47
C ASN A 147 -37.89 3.28 -96.87
N THR A 148 -37.04 3.60 -97.86
CA THR A 148 -37.12 3.08 -99.23
C THR A 148 -36.11 1.96 -99.42
N LYS A 149 -36.56 0.77 -99.82
CA LYS A 149 -35.69 -0.40 -99.99
C LYS A 149 -34.65 -0.19 -101.12
N PRO A 150 -33.33 -0.25 -100.82
CA PRO A 150 -32.28 -0.11 -101.83
C PRO A 150 -32.12 -1.40 -102.66
N ALA A 151 -31.44 -1.30 -103.82
CA ALA A 151 -31.21 -2.44 -104.71
C ALA A 151 -30.29 -3.53 -104.10
N LYS A 152 -29.36 -3.12 -103.23
CA LYS A 152 -28.54 -3.99 -102.39
C LYS A 152 -28.42 -3.36 -101.01
N GLU A 153 -28.84 -4.07 -99.98
CA GLU A 153 -28.76 -3.56 -98.61
C GLU A 153 -27.29 -3.52 -98.16
N GLY A 154 -26.92 -2.40 -97.53
CA GLY A 154 -25.60 -2.17 -96.98
C GLY A 154 -25.31 -3.00 -95.73
N THR A 155 -24.04 -3.09 -95.39
CA THR A 155 -23.57 -3.83 -94.20
C THR A 155 -23.28 -2.86 -93.07
N PHE A 156 -23.76 -3.19 -91.86
CA PHE A 156 -23.42 -2.48 -90.64
C PHE A 156 -22.35 -3.28 -89.88
N THR A 157 -21.24 -2.64 -89.50
CA THR A 157 -20.14 -3.29 -88.77
C THR A 157 -19.86 -2.53 -87.47
N PHE A 158 -19.55 -3.23 -86.38
CA PHE A 158 -19.11 -2.60 -85.13
C PHE A 158 -17.61 -2.84 -84.94
N LYS A 159 -16.84 -1.79 -84.64
CA LYS A 159 -15.38 -1.85 -84.55
C LYS A 159 -14.87 -1.34 -83.19
N HIS A 160 -14.12 -2.18 -82.48
CA HIS A 160 -13.33 -1.79 -81.30
C HIS A 160 -11.97 -1.21 -81.71
N GLY A 161 -11.22 -0.61 -80.77
CA GLY A 161 -9.89 -0.06 -81.05
C GLY A 161 -8.92 -1.11 -81.59
N ASP A 162 -7.85 -0.68 -82.26
CA ASP A 162 -6.92 -1.60 -82.93
C ASP A 162 -5.75 -2.08 -82.02
N SER A 163 -5.68 -1.62 -80.77
CA SER A 163 -4.55 -1.86 -79.84
C SER A 163 -4.99 -2.07 -78.38
N PRO A 164 -5.64 -3.19 -78.02
CA PRO A 164 -6.08 -3.43 -76.65
C PRO A 164 -4.91 -3.53 -75.65
N LYS A 165 -5.11 -3.05 -74.43
CA LYS A 165 -4.19 -3.23 -73.31
C LYS A 165 -4.37 -4.61 -72.70
N HIS A 166 -3.33 -5.44 -72.74
CA HIS A 166 -3.34 -6.78 -72.15
C HIS A 166 -3.05 -6.73 -70.65
N HIS A 167 -3.93 -7.33 -69.86
CA HIS A 167 -3.78 -7.54 -68.42
C HIS A 167 -3.60 -9.03 -68.14
N LYS A 168 -2.42 -9.39 -67.66
CA LYS A 168 -2.07 -10.79 -67.37
C LYS A 168 -2.83 -11.29 -66.15
N PHE A 169 -2.99 -12.62 -66.09
CA PHE A 169 -3.47 -13.32 -64.91
C PHE A 169 -2.64 -12.95 -63.66
N VAL A 170 -3.32 -12.64 -62.56
CA VAL A 170 -2.72 -12.48 -61.23
C VAL A 170 -3.45 -13.41 -60.28
N ALA A 171 -2.71 -14.32 -59.64
CA ALA A 171 -3.27 -15.19 -58.62
C ALA A 171 -3.70 -14.38 -57.39
N ALA A 172 -4.76 -14.80 -56.71
CA ALA A 172 -5.10 -14.26 -55.39
C ALA A 172 -4.01 -14.58 -54.37
N THR A 173 -3.75 -13.67 -53.44
CA THR A 173 -2.85 -13.88 -52.31
C THR A 173 -3.66 -14.24 -51.06
N CYS A 174 -3.06 -14.22 -49.87
CA CYS A 174 -3.80 -14.42 -48.61
C CYS A 174 -4.81 -13.29 -48.37
N THR A 175 -4.50 -12.06 -48.81
CA THR A 175 -5.21 -10.84 -48.40
C THR A 175 -5.70 -10.00 -49.58
N THR A 176 -5.20 -10.25 -50.79
CA THR A 176 -5.60 -9.53 -52.01
C THR A 176 -6.29 -10.45 -53.01
N ASP A 177 -7.37 -9.95 -53.59
CA ASP A 177 -8.03 -10.61 -54.72
C ASP A 177 -7.08 -10.67 -55.93
N GLY A 178 -7.22 -11.73 -56.73
CA GLY A 178 -6.55 -11.88 -58.02
C GLY A 178 -7.47 -11.56 -59.19
N ASN A 179 -6.89 -11.42 -60.40
CA ASN A 179 -7.64 -11.23 -61.64
C ASN A 179 -7.34 -12.32 -62.66
N ILE A 180 -8.36 -12.64 -63.45
CA ILE A 180 -8.17 -13.47 -64.64
C ILE A 180 -7.39 -12.69 -65.72
N GLU A 181 -6.91 -13.38 -66.75
CA GLU A 181 -6.32 -12.72 -67.92
C GLU A 181 -7.41 -12.04 -68.77
N TYR A 182 -7.18 -10.77 -69.18
CA TYR A 182 -8.13 -10.01 -69.99
C TYR A 182 -7.45 -8.94 -70.86
N TRP A 183 -8.19 -8.45 -71.86
CA TRP A 183 -7.79 -7.38 -72.78
C TRP A 183 -8.75 -6.20 -72.63
N GLU A 184 -8.23 -5.02 -72.36
CA GLU A 184 -9.01 -3.79 -72.22
C GLU A 184 -8.93 -2.99 -73.53
N CYS A 185 -10.07 -2.65 -74.14
CA CYS A 185 -10.10 -1.81 -75.31
C CYS A 185 -9.47 -0.44 -75.01
N ASN A 186 -8.48 -0.04 -75.81
CA ASN A 186 -7.79 1.24 -75.62
C ASN A 186 -8.66 2.48 -75.88
N LEU A 187 -9.82 2.31 -76.51
CA LEU A 187 -10.74 3.42 -76.79
C LEU A 187 -11.89 3.47 -75.77
N CYS A 188 -12.61 2.36 -75.57
CA CYS A 188 -13.80 2.34 -74.71
C CYS A 188 -13.58 1.75 -73.32
N HIS A 189 -12.36 1.33 -72.98
CA HIS A 189 -11.98 0.75 -71.68
C HIS A 189 -12.79 -0.49 -71.24
N LYS A 190 -13.63 -1.03 -72.12
CA LYS A 190 -14.34 -2.30 -71.87
C LYS A 190 -13.35 -3.45 -71.90
N SER A 191 -13.59 -4.45 -71.04
CA SER A 191 -12.71 -5.60 -70.87
C SER A 191 -13.23 -6.82 -71.64
N PHE A 192 -12.31 -7.62 -72.18
CA PHE A 192 -12.58 -8.74 -73.09
C PHE A 192 -11.71 -9.95 -72.74
N SER A 193 -12.22 -11.16 -73.00
CA SER A 193 -11.50 -12.41 -72.76
C SER A 193 -10.52 -12.78 -73.88
N ASN A 194 -10.51 -12.02 -74.97
CA ASN A 194 -9.61 -12.23 -76.10
C ASN A 194 -9.11 -10.92 -76.73
N GLU A 195 -7.96 -11.00 -77.39
CA GLU A 195 -7.31 -9.87 -78.06
C GLU A 195 -8.17 -9.27 -79.18
N GLN A 196 -9.00 -10.08 -79.85
CA GLN A 196 -9.88 -9.60 -80.92
C GLN A 196 -11.06 -8.77 -80.39
N MET A 197 -11.23 -8.65 -79.07
CA MET A 197 -12.32 -7.92 -78.41
C MET A 197 -13.71 -8.32 -78.91
N THR A 198 -13.90 -9.62 -79.11
CA THR A 198 -15.17 -10.20 -79.58
C THR A 198 -16.01 -10.78 -78.44
N GLN A 199 -15.42 -10.97 -77.25
CA GLN A 199 -16.09 -11.53 -76.08
C GLN A 199 -15.85 -10.64 -74.85
N MET A 200 -16.85 -9.85 -74.47
CA MET A 200 -16.76 -8.91 -73.35
C MET A 200 -16.85 -9.64 -72.01
N VAL A 201 -16.11 -9.17 -71.00
CA VAL A 201 -16.15 -9.68 -69.63
C VAL A 201 -16.69 -8.59 -68.70
N SER A 202 -17.77 -8.89 -67.98
CA SER A 202 -18.51 -7.91 -67.16
C SER A 202 -18.02 -7.78 -65.72
N SER A 203 -17.15 -8.67 -65.24
CA SER A 203 -16.52 -8.60 -63.91
C SER A 203 -15.06 -9.02 -64.02
N LEU A 204 -14.13 -8.15 -63.63
CA LEU A 204 -12.69 -8.40 -63.64
C LEU A 204 -12.21 -9.23 -62.43
N VAL A 205 -13.05 -9.41 -61.42
CA VAL A 205 -12.71 -10.10 -60.16
C VAL A 205 -13.30 -11.51 -60.19
N VAL A 206 -12.43 -12.54 -60.16
CA VAL A 206 -12.88 -13.94 -60.04
C VAL A 206 -12.00 -14.78 -59.09
N LEU A 207 -10.98 -14.24 -58.43
CA LEU A 207 -10.25 -14.96 -57.38
C LEU A 207 -10.26 -14.13 -56.10
N SER A 208 -11.17 -14.42 -55.18
CA SER A 208 -11.14 -13.80 -53.85
C SER A 208 -9.85 -14.16 -53.12
N ALA A 209 -9.37 -13.27 -52.26
CA ALA A 209 -8.26 -13.52 -51.34
C ALA A 209 -8.43 -14.90 -50.66
N THR A 210 -7.34 -15.66 -50.53
CA THR A 210 -7.37 -17.07 -50.10
C THR A 210 -7.39 -17.28 -48.58
N GLY A 211 -7.25 -16.21 -47.79
CA GLY A 211 -7.12 -16.26 -46.33
C GLY A 211 -5.81 -16.89 -45.85
N HIS A 212 -5.54 -16.77 -44.54
CA HIS A 212 -4.36 -17.35 -43.90
C HIS A 212 -4.59 -18.81 -43.49
N GLU A 213 -3.57 -19.66 -43.65
CA GLU A 213 -3.53 -21.04 -43.15
C GLU A 213 -2.24 -21.22 -42.37
N TYR A 214 -2.29 -21.53 -41.08
CA TYR A 214 -1.11 -21.52 -40.21
C TYR A 214 -0.52 -22.93 -40.00
N ASP A 215 0.81 -23.02 -40.00
CA ASP A 215 1.59 -24.23 -39.75
C ASP A 215 1.82 -24.49 -38.25
N GLU A 216 2.63 -25.50 -37.91
CA GLU A 216 2.92 -25.84 -36.52
C GLU A 216 3.76 -24.79 -35.75
N ASN A 217 4.32 -23.80 -36.45
CA ASN A 217 5.20 -22.76 -35.92
C ASN A 217 4.50 -21.39 -35.85
N ASP A 218 3.16 -21.36 -35.86
CA ASP A 218 2.34 -20.14 -35.93
C ASP A 218 2.62 -19.27 -37.18
N LYS A 219 3.11 -19.86 -38.28
CA LYS A 219 3.37 -19.13 -39.53
C LYS A 219 2.41 -19.54 -40.62
N CYS A 220 1.90 -18.56 -41.35
CA CYS A 220 1.04 -18.83 -42.49
C CYS A 220 1.82 -19.64 -43.55
N THR A 221 1.34 -20.81 -43.96
CA THR A 221 1.98 -21.68 -44.96
C THR A 221 2.03 -21.02 -46.34
N LYS A 222 1.14 -20.06 -46.61
CA LYS A 222 1.01 -19.35 -47.88
C LYS A 222 1.89 -18.10 -47.96
N CYS A 223 1.85 -17.22 -46.95
CA CYS A 223 2.59 -15.94 -46.95
C CYS A 223 3.74 -15.86 -45.94
N LEU A 224 3.95 -16.89 -45.10
CA LEU A 224 4.97 -16.98 -44.06
C LEU A 224 4.84 -15.97 -42.91
N GLN A 225 3.72 -15.23 -42.84
CA GLN A 225 3.42 -14.29 -41.76
C GLN A 225 3.17 -15.03 -40.44
N GLU A 226 3.81 -14.58 -39.38
CA GLU A 226 3.63 -15.13 -38.04
C GLU A 226 2.41 -14.50 -37.33
N ILE A 227 1.70 -15.29 -36.53
CA ILE A 227 0.59 -14.78 -35.69
C ILE A 227 1.16 -13.77 -34.67
N PRO A 228 0.69 -12.51 -34.64
CA PRO A 228 1.18 -11.51 -33.70
C PRO A 228 0.67 -11.73 -32.26
N PHE A 229 1.49 -11.35 -31.28
CA PHE A 229 1.09 -11.32 -29.86
C PHE A 229 0.33 -10.04 -29.50
N LEU A 230 -0.75 -10.19 -28.74
CA LEU A 230 -1.40 -9.07 -28.05
C LEU A 230 -0.84 -8.91 -26.63
N LYS A 231 -0.86 -7.67 -26.15
CA LYS A 231 -0.60 -7.31 -24.76
C LYS A 231 -1.90 -6.86 -24.09
N LEU A 232 -1.88 -6.71 -22.77
CA LEU A 232 -2.95 -6.00 -22.08
C LEU A 232 -3.03 -4.56 -22.60
N GLY A 233 -4.23 -4.02 -22.73
CA GLY A 233 -4.44 -2.67 -23.29
C GLY A 233 -4.91 -2.67 -24.73
N ASN A 234 -4.79 -1.50 -25.34
CA ASN A 234 -5.16 -1.28 -26.74
C ASN A 234 -4.05 -1.76 -27.66
N ASN A 235 -4.34 -2.76 -28.47
CA ASN A 235 -3.45 -3.27 -29.51
C ASN A 235 -3.95 -2.79 -30.86
N ALA A 236 -3.13 -2.02 -31.58
CA ALA A 236 -3.42 -1.68 -32.97
C ALA A 236 -3.28 -2.93 -33.84
N ILE A 237 -4.30 -3.23 -34.62
CA ILE A 237 -4.37 -4.40 -35.48
C ILE A 237 -4.91 -4.01 -36.85
N THR A 238 -4.70 -4.88 -37.83
CA THR A 238 -5.28 -4.76 -39.17
C THR A 238 -6.24 -5.93 -39.38
N ILE A 239 -7.49 -5.64 -39.71
CA ILE A 239 -8.45 -6.67 -40.12
C ILE A 239 -8.39 -6.76 -41.64
N GLU A 240 -7.67 -7.76 -42.13
CA GLU A 240 -7.53 -8.06 -43.55
C GLU A 240 -8.74 -8.87 -44.05
N LYS A 241 -8.89 -8.92 -45.37
CA LYS A 241 -9.95 -9.70 -46.03
C LYS A 241 -9.77 -11.20 -45.78
N VAL A 242 -10.86 -11.90 -45.48
CA VAL A 242 -10.89 -13.34 -45.16
C VAL A 242 -11.91 -14.07 -46.02
N PHE A 243 -11.69 -15.36 -46.31
CA PHE A 243 -12.51 -16.16 -47.24
C PHE A 243 -13.14 -17.42 -46.62
N GLY A 244 -13.01 -17.61 -45.30
CA GLY A 244 -13.56 -18.78 -44.58
C GLY A 244 -14.91 -18.54 -43.87
N ASP A 245 -15.57 -19.65 -43.53
CA ASP A 245 -16.78 -19.67 -42.69
C ASP A 245 -16.47 -19.11 -41.29
N ARG A 246 -17.46 -18.47 -40.65
CA ARG A 246 -17.31 -17.93 -39.28
C ARG A 246 -17.18 -19.02 -38.21
N ASN A 247 -17.51 -20.26 -38.55
CA ASN A 247 -17.33 -21.40 -37.65
C ASN A 247 -15.94 -22.02 -37.77
N GLU A 248 -15.12 -21.59 -38.74
CA GLU A 248 -13.79 -22.13 -38.98
C GLU A 248 -12.71 -21.09 -38.63
N ILE A 249 -11.62 -21.55 -38.03
CA ILE A 249 -10.51 -20.69 -37.62
C ILE A 249 -9.84 -19.97 -38.81
N SER A 250 -9.87 -20.59 -40.00
CA SER A 250 -9.40 -20.04 -41.28
C SER A 250 -10.21 -18.81 -41.75
N GLY A 251 -11.38 -18.58 -41.18
CA GLY A 251 -12.23 -17.43 -41.45
C GLY A 251 -11.84 -16.15 -40.70
N TYR A 252 -10.70 -16.12 -39.99
CA TYR A 252 -10.31 -15.02 -39.10
C TYR A 252 -8.86 -14.56 -39.31
N ASN A 253 -8.61 -13.29 -38.98
CA ASN A 253 -7.26 -12.81 -38.70
C ASN A 253 -6.92 -13.24 -37.26
N LEU A 254 -5.85 -14.02 -37.07
CA LEU A 254 -5.51 -14.56 -35.76
C LEU A 254 -4.49 -13.69 -35.02
N TYR A 255 -4.66 -13.64 -33.71
CA TYR A 255 -3.77 -13.00 -32.75
C TYR A 255 -3.57 -13.96 -31.57
N LYS A 256 -2.43 -13.92 -30.89
CA LYS A 256 -2.18 -14.77 -29.70
C LYS A 256 -2.03 -13.96 -28.43
N TYR A 257 -2.51 -14.51 -27.31
CA TYR A 257 -2.36 -13.92 -25.98
C TYR A 257 -2.00 -15.02 -24.99
N THR A 258 -0.85 -14.88 -24.33
CA THR A 258 -0.44 -15.78 -23.25
C THR A 258 -0.86 -15.19 -21.91
N ALA A 259 -1.71 -15.89 -21.17
CA ALA A 259 -2.20 -15.39 -19.90
C ALA A 259 -1.07 -15.38 -18.84
N PRO A 260 -0.68 -14.22 -18.27
CA PRO A 260 0.35 -14.14 -17.24
C PRO A 260 -0.10 -14.72 -15.88
N GLU A 261 -1.42 -14.83 -15.67
CA GLU A 261 -2.06 -15.39 -14.47
C GLU A 261 -3.43 -15.99 -14.81
N ASP A 262 -4.02 -16.74 -13.86
CA ASP A 262 -5.38 -17.26 -13.99
C ASP A 262 -6.39 -16.10 -13.91
N GLY A 263 -7.47 -16.16 -14.69
CA GLY A 263 -8.42 -15.05 -14.67
C GLY A 263 -9.51 -15.05 -15.73
N THR A 264 -10.19 -13.92 -15.88
CA THR A 264 -11.17 -13.68 -16.96
C THR A 264 -10.57 -12.75 -18.00
N LEU A 265 -10.29 -13.29 -19.18
CA LEU A 265 -9.89 -12.53 -20.37
C LEU A 265 -11.13 -11.89 -21.00
N GLU A 266 -11.07 -10.59 -21.24
CA GLU A 266 -12.02 -9.84 -22.05
C GLU A 266 -11.27 -9.20 -23.23
N VAL A 267 -11.78 -9.38 -24.45
CA VAL A 267 -11.22 -8.72 -25.64
C VAL A 267 -12.34 -8.02 -26.38
N ARG A 268 -12.15 -6.72 -26.62
CA ARG A 268 -13.14 -5.88 -27.28
C ARG A 268 -12.53 -5.20 -28.51
N ALA A 269 -13.22 -5.27 -29.64
CA ALA A 269 -12.84 -4.50 -30.81
C ALA A 269 -13.25 -3.03 -30.69
N ASN A 270 -12.51 -2.17 -31.38
CA ASN A 270 -12.93 -0.82 -31.76
C ASN A 270 -12.57 -0.65 -33.23
N SER A 271 -13.59 -0.76 -34.08
CA SER A 271 -13.48 -0.85 -35.53
C SER A 271 -13.94 0.41 -36.26
N ASN A 272 -14.09 1.54 -35.54
CA ASN A 272 -14.48 2.83 -36.10
C ASN A 272 -15.81 2.80 -36.90
N GLY A 273 -16.80 2.00 -36.47
CA GLY A 273 -18.12 1.97 -37.13
C GLY A 273 -18.41 0.73 -37.97
N LYS A 274 -17.48 -0.24 -38.05
CA LYS A 274 -17.64 -1.46 -38.87
C LYS A 274 -18.16 -2.61 -38.03
N ASP A 275 -18.96 -3.49 -38.62
CA ASP A 275 -19.49 -4.66 -37.92
C ASP A 275 -18.41 -5.75 -37.83
N THR A 276 -18.02 -6.14 -36.62
CA THR A 276 -16.93 -7.09 -36.37
C THR A 276 -17.38 -8.31 -35.58
N TYR A 277 -16.73 -9.43 -35.86
CA TYR A 277 -17.01 -10.72 -35.22
C TYR A 277 -15.72 -11.26 -34.60
N GLY A 278 -15.80 -11.69 -33.34
CA GLY A 278 -14.66 -12.21 -32.58
C GLY A 278 -14.85 -13.65 -32.12
N THR A 279 -13.76 -14.43 -32.13
CA THR A 279 -13.69 -15.81 -31.60
C THR A 279 -12.45 -16.00 -30.74
N LEU A 280 -12.51 -16.96 -29.82
CA LEU A 280 -11.35 -17.40 -29.03
C LEU A 280 -11.15 -18.90 -29.22
N TRP A 281 -9.91 -19.34 -29.39
CA TRP A 281 -9.55 -20.74 -29.61
C TRP A 281 -8.43 -21.17 -28.65
N GLU A 282 -8.43 -22.45 -28.25
CA GLU A 282 -7.36 -23.04 -27.42
C GLU A 282 -6.08 -23.33 -28.22
N SER A 283 -6.20 -23.52 -29.54
CA SER A 283 -5.08 -23.73 -30.44
C SER A 283 -5.44 -23.33 -31.87
N ARG A 284 -4.43 -23.08 -32.71
CA ARG A 284 -4.62 -22.80 -34.14
C ARG A 284 -5.18 -23.98 -34.96
N THR A 285 -5.23 -25.18 -34.38
CA THR A 285 -5.74 -26.41 -34.99
C THR A 285 -7.02 -26.91 -34.31
N ALA A 286 -7.59 -26.13 -33.38
CA ALA A 286 -8.80 -26.52 -32.67
C ALA A 286 -9.99 -26.61 -33.64
N GLU A 287 -10.77 -27.68 -33.52
CA GLU A 287 -11.95 -27.91 -34.36
C GLU A 287 -13.10 -26.95 -34.00
N TYR A 288 -13.14 -26.48 -32.75
CA TYR A 288 -14.18 -25.59 -32.24
C TYR A 288 -13.58 -24.42 -31.46
N TYR A 289 -14.20 -23.24 -31.56
CA TYR A 289 -13.86 -22.10 -30.73
C TYR A 289 -14.32 -22.34 -29.28
N LEU A 290 -13.58 -21.78 -28.32
CA LEU A 290 -13.92 -21.77 -26.90
C LEU A 290 -15.10 -20.85 -26.60
N THR A 291 -15.13 -19.69 -27.26
CA THR A 291 -16.22 -18.71 -27.17
C THR A 291 -16.21 -17.83 -28.41
N TYR A 292 -17.33 -17.19 -28.67
CA TYR A 292 -17.50 -16.22 -29.75
C TYR A 292 -18.45 -15.14 -29.29
N ASN A 293 -18.36 -13.97 -29.93
CA ASN A 293 -19.37 -12.94 -29.76
C ASN A 293 -19.43 -12.05 -31.02
N ASP A 294 -20.65 -11.74 -31.44
CA ASP A 294 -20.98 -10.78 -32.49
C ASP A 294 -21.85 -9.62 -31.98
N ASN A 295 -21.94 -9.50 -30.66
CA ASN A 295 -22.70 -8.56 -29.85
C ASN A 295 -23.99 -8.13 -30.53
N ILE A 296 -25.07 -8.88 -30.28
CA ILE A 296 -26.40 -8.80 -30.91
C ILE A 296 -27.02 -7.37 -30.98
N ASN A 297 -26.44 -6.35 -30.32
CA ASN A 297 -26.83 -4.94 -30.36
C ASN A 297 -25.70 -3.91 -30.64
N GLY A 298 -24.49 -4.32 -31.05
CA GLY A 298 -23.34 -3.41 -31.26
C GLY A 298 -22.39 -3.85 -32.37
N ILE A 299 -21.75 -2.88 -33.02
CA ILE A 299 -20.83 -3.07 -34.16
C ILE A 299 -19.49 -3.74 -33.80
N ASP A 300 -19.08 -3.70 -32.52
CA ASP A 300 -17.80 -4.24 -32.06
C ASP A 300 -17.99 -5.49 -31.20
N PHE A 301 -17.26 -6.56 -31.54
CA PHE A 301 -17.30 -7.78 -30.73
C PHE A 301 -16.72 -7.58 -29.32
N LYS A 302 -17.20 -8.38 -28.38
CA LYS A 302 -16.66 -8.49 -27.02
C LYS A 302 -16.64 -9.96 -26.58
N ILE A 303 -15.47 -10.59 -26.54
CA ILE A 303 -15.34 -11.95 -25.99
C ILE A 303 -15.01 -11.88 -24.50
N THR A 304 -15.49 -12.84 -23.72
CA THR A 304 -15.14 -13.02 -22.31
C THR A 304 -14.95 -14.50 -22.02
N TYR A 305 -13.81 -14.88 -21.43
CA TYR A 305 -13.46 -16.28 -21.20
C TYR A 305 -12.51 -16.45 -20.00
N THR A 306 -12.64 -17.56 -19.27
CA THR A 306 -11.73 -17.89 -18.16
C THR A 306 -10.45 -18.52 -18.67
N VAL A 307 -9.30 -17.89 -18.41
CA VAL A 307 -7.98 -18.29 -18.86
C VAL A 307 -7.12 -18.85 -17.74
N THR A 308 -6.16 -19.70 -18.10
CA THR A 308 -5.20 -20.33 -17.20
C THR A 308 -3.79 -19.79 -17.45
N LYS A 309 -3.08 -19.48 -16.36
CA LYS A 309 -1.71 -18.98 -16.35
C LYS A 309 -0.79 -19.81 -17.24
N GLY A 310 -0.03 -19.13 -18.09
CA GLY A 310 0.94 -19.72 -19.01
C GLY A 310 0.32 -20.32 -20.28
N THR A 311 -1.00 -20.38 -20.41
CA THR A 311 -1.67 -20.88 -21.61
C THR A 311 -1.77 -19.78 -22.66
N THR A 312 -1.45 -20.12 -23.91
CA THR A 312 -1.60 -19.22 -25.07
C THR A 312 -2.94 -19.48 -25.74
N TYR A 313 -3.75 -18.44 -25.82
CA TYR A 313 -5.05 -18.45 -26.50
C TYR A 313 -4.95 -17.72 -27.84
N TYR A 314 -5.76 -18.14 -28.81
CA TYR A 314 -5.80 -17.56 -30.15
C TYR A 314 -7.09 -16.78 -30.34
N ILE A 315 -6.99 -15.48 -30.58
CA ILE A 315 -8.09 -14.54 -30.74
C ILE A 315 -8.28 -14.30 -32.24
N GLY A 316 -9.44 -14.70 -32.76
CA GLY A 316 -9.83 -14.42 -34.14
C GLY A 316 -10.62 -13.12 -34.25
N ALA A 317 -10.22 -12.23 -35.15
CA ALA A 317 -10.94 -10.99 -35.47
C ALA A 317 -11.24 -10.91 -36.98
N ARG A 318 -12.46 -10.50 -37.34
CA ARG A 318 -12.88 -10.25 -38.72
C ARG A 318 -13.98 -9.19 -38.80
N GLU A 319 -14.16 -8.61 -39.98
CA GLU A 319 -15.42 -7.94 -40.34
C GLU A 319 -16.52 -9.01 -40.56
N TYR A 320 -17.76 -8.67 -40.25
CA TYR A 320 -18.88 -9.61 -40.23
C TYR A 320 -19.05 -10.40 -41.55
N ASN A 321 -18.87 -9.71 -42.68
CA ASN A 321 -18.95 -10.29 -44.03
C ASN A 321 -17.59 -10.76 -44.57
N GLY A 322 -16.49 -10.55 -43.84
CA GLY A 322 -15.14 -10.96 -44.21
C GLY A 322 -14.38 -9.98 -45.08
N ASN A 323 -14.86 -8.74 -45.21
CA ASN A 323 -14.14 -7.70 -45.93
C ASN A 323 -12.97 -7.14 -45.11
N ALA A 324 -12.00 -6.53 -45.79
CA ALA A 324 -10.97 -5.75 -45.11
C ALA A 324 -11.58 -4.49 -44.49
N ILE A 325 -11.06 -4.07 -43.34
CA ILE A 325 -11.40 -2.77 -42.73
C ILE A 325 -10.25 -1.81 -43.03
N GLU A 326 -10.55 -0.72 -43.74
CA GLU A 326 -9.58 0.35 -44.02
C GLU A 326 -9.32 1.18 -42.75
N GLY A 327 -8.04 1.28 -42.35
CA GLY A 327 -7.60 1.94 -41.13
C GLY A 327 -7.22 0.97 -39.99
N GLU A 328 -6.62 1.49 -38.91
CA GLU A 328 -6.26 0.66 -37.75
C GLU A 328 -7.50 0.35 -36.90
N VAL A 329 -7.75 -0.94 -36.69
CA VAL A 329 -8.71 -1.45 -35.70
C VAL A 329 -7.95 -1.64 -34.38
N LYS A 330 -8.59 -1.41 -33.23
CA LYS A 330 -7.96 -1.66 -31.92
C LYS A 330 -8.62 -2.85 -31.23
N LEU A 331 -7.83 -3.77 -30.70
CA LEU A 331 -8.28 -4.76 -29.72
C LEU A 331 -7.88 -4.31 -28.32
N ASN A 332 -8.85 -3.94 -27.50
CA ASN A 332 -8.64 -3.72 -26.08
C ASN A 332 -8.68 -5.09 -25.37
N VAL A 333 -7.56 -5.49 -24.78
CA VAL A 333 -7.40 -6.74 -24.04
C VAL A 333 -7.37 -6.44 -22.55
N LYS A 334 -8.28 -7.07 -21.81
CA LYS A 334 -8.40 -7.00 -20.37
C LYS A 334 -8.22 -8.38 -19.76
N LEU A 335 -7.45 -8.50 -18.69
CA LEU A 335 -7.42 -9.69 -17.85
C LEU A 335 -7.91 -9.29 -16.46
N ASN A 336 -8.90 -10.00 -15.94
CA ASN A 336 -9.46 -9.69 -14.61
C ASN A 336 -9.99 -8.24 -14.50
N GLY A 337 -10.39 -7.64 -15.63
CA GLY A 337 -10.82 -6.24 -15.71
C GLY A 337 -9.69 -5.21 -15.90
N ILE A 338 -8.44 -5.66 -15.93
CA ILE A 338 -7.22 -4.85 -16.05
C ILE A 338 -6.72 -4.86 -17.49
N ASP A 339 -6.47 -3.69 -18.07
CA ASP A 339 -5.92 -3.51 -19.43
C ASP A 339 -4.47 -2.98 -19.43
N TYR A 340 -3.68 -3.34 -18.42
CA TYR A 340 -2.25 -3.02 -18.31
C TYR A 340 -1.48 -4.13 -17.60
N GLU A 341 -0.18 -4.16 -17.80
CA GLU A 341 0.69 -5.13 -17.13
C GLU A 341 1.00 -4.69 -15.69
N LEU A 342 0.74 -5.58 -14.74
CA LEU A 342 1.14 -5.40 -13.35
C LEU A 342 2.61 -5.77 -13.14
N PRO A 343 3.34 -5.05 -12.27
CA PRO A 343 4.66 -5.46 -11.81
C PRO A 343 4.66 -6.86 -11.19
N ALA A 344 5.79 -7.56 -11.31
CA ALA A 344 5.92 -8.91 -10.78
C ALA A 344 5.68 -8.94 -9.25
N GLY A 345 4.73 -9.77 -8.81
CA GLY A 345 4.37 -9.91 -7.38
C GLY A 345 3.36 -8.88 -6.88
N MET A 346 2.90 -7.97 -7.73
CA MET A 346 1.76 -7.08 -7.46
C MET A 346 0.46 -7.79 -7.84
N ILE A 347 -0.56 -7.66 -6.98
CA ILE A 347 -1.90 -8.26 -7.17
C ILE A 347 -2.99 -7.22 -6.91
N GLY A 348 -4.23 -7.54 -7.27
CA GLY A 348 -5.40 -6.68 -7.09
C GLY A 348 -5.92 -6.14 -8.43
N LYS A 349 -7.01 -5.38 -8.39
CA LYS A 349 -7.66 -4.75 -9.57
C LYS A 349 -7.78 -3.23 -9.44
N GLY A 350 -7.26 -2.65 -8.37
CA GLY A 350 -7.36 -1.22 -8.14
C GLY A 350 -8.76 -0.75 -7.73
N THR A 351 -9.65 -1.67 -7.34
CA THR A 351 -10.99 -1.33 -6.86
C THR A 351 -11.01 -1.30 -5.33
N GLU A 352 -12.04 -0.73 -4.72
CA GLU A 352 -12.16 -0.73 -3.26
C GLU A 352 -12.22 -2.15 -2.66
N ALA A 353 -12.90 -3.09 -3.34
CA ALA A 353 -13.01 -4.48 -2.90
C ALA A 353 -11.74 -5.30 -3.16
N GLU A 354 -11.02 -4.99 -4.25
CA GLU A 354 -9.79 -5.65 -4.66
C GLU A 354 -8.72 -4.58 -4.95
N PRO A 355 -8.20 -3.90 -3.92
CA PRO A 355 -7.19 -2.84 -4.10
C PRO A 355 -5.89 -3.44 -4.59
N PHE A 356 -5.07 -2.61 -5.24
CA PHE A 356 -3.70 -3.01 -5.54
C PHE A 356 -2.91 -3.26 -4.26
N VAL A 357 -2.09 -4.31 -4.25
CA VAL A 357 -1.28 -4.69 -3.09
C VAL A 357 0.19 -4.38 -3.36
N LEU A 358 0.70 -3.36 -2.67
CA LEU A 358 2.04 -2.81 -2.85
C LEU A 358 3.03 -3.51 -1.92
N LYS A 359 4.20 -3.87 -2.45
CA LYS A 359 5.27 -4.53 -1.69
C LYS A 359 6.61 -3.81 -1.74
N THR A 360 6.85 -3.03 -2.79
CA THR A 360 8.15 -2.39 -3.02
C THR A 360 7.96 -0.95 -3.51
N ALA A 361 9.05 -0.19 -3.54
CA ALA A 361 9.05 1.16 -4.09
C ALA A 361 8.73 1.19 -5.59
N GLU A 362 9.09 0.14 -6.33
CA GLU A 362 8.74 0.00 -7.75
C GLU A 362 7.24 -0.21 -7.94
N HIS A 363 6.56 -0.94 -7.04
CA HIS A 363 5.09 -1.03 -7.07
C HIS A 363 4.45 0.35 -6.83
N LEU A 364 5.03 1.14 -5.92
CA LEU A 364 4.58 2.52 -5.66
C LEU A 364 4.80 3.43 -6.87
N ALA A 365 5.96 3.37 -7.50
CA ALA A 365 6.26 4.13 -8.71
C ALA A 365 5.31 3.75 -9.86
N TRP A 366 5.05 2.45 -10.04
CA TRP A 366 4.06 1.98 -11.01
C TRP A 366 2.66 2.50 -10.69
N PHE A 367 2.22 2.45 -9.42
CA PHE A 367 0.92 2.96 -9.01
C PHE A 367 0.77 4.46 -9.26
N ARG A 368 1.82 5.25 -8.95
CA ARG A 368 1.90 6.67 -9.27
C ARG A 368 1.68 6.90 -10.76
N ASP A 369 2.44 6.20 -11.61
CA ASP A 369 2.37 6.38 -13.06
C ASP A 369 0.99 5.98 -13.60
N TYR A 370 0.41 4.91 -13.08
CA TYR A 370 -0.93 4.45 -13.43
C TYR A 370 -2.02 5.48 -13.05
N VAL A 371 -1.97 6.05 -11.85
CA VAL A 371 -2.88 7.12 -11.41
C VAL A 371 -2.71 8.36 -12.29
N ASN A 372 -1.47 8.75 -12.57
CA ASN A 372 -1.15 9.92 -13.38
C ASN A 372 -1.50 9.73 -14.87
N ASP A 373 -1.69 8.50 -15.34
CA ASP A 373 -2.18 8.14 -16.67
C ASP A 373 -3.72 7.96 -16.68
N ASN A 374 -4.45 8.91 -16.07
CA ASN A 374 -5.92 9.00 -16.11
C ASN A 374 -6.68 7.85 -15.39
N HIS A 375 -6.10 7.30 -14.31
CA HIS A 375 -6.79 6.35 -13.40
C HIS A 375 -6.88 6.87 -11.95
N PRO A 376 -7.45 8.06 -11.72
CA PRO A 376 -7.39 8.75 -10.44
C PRO A 376 -8.10 8.03 -9.28
N SER A 377 -9.14 7.24 -9.57
CA SER A 377 -9.98 6.59 -8.54
C SER A 377 -9.44 5.23 -8.07
N THR A 378 -8.21 4.89 -8.44
CA THR A 378 -7.62 3.57 -8.16
C THR A 378 -7.30 3.41 -6.67
N CYS A 379 -7.76 2.31 -6.07
CA CYS A 379 -7.51 1.97 -4.68
C CYS A 379 -6.28 1.05 -4.53
N THR A 380 -5.51 1.28 -3.48
CA THR A 380 -4.29 0.53 -3.18
C THR A 380 -4.10 0.35 -1.67
N LYS A 381 -3.39 -0.70 -1.28
CA LYS A 381 -2.92 -0.91 0.09
C LYS A 381 -1.50 -1.45 0.13
N ILE A 382 -0.75 -1.14 1.19
CA ILE A 382 0.52 -1.80 1.47
C ILE A 382 0.23 -3.21 2.03
N ALA A 383 0.98 -4.21 1.56
CA ALA A 383 0.78 -5.60 1.93
C ALA A 383 1.00 -5.86 3.43
N ASP A 384 0.31 -6.86 3.98
CA ASP A 384 0.36 -7.19 5.41
C ASP A 384 1.76 -7.68 5.84
N ASP A 385 2.48 -8.35 4.93
CA ASP A 385 3.84 -8.91 5.10
C ASP A 385 4.97 -7.90 4.89
N VAL A 386 4.63 -6.63 4.64
CA VAL A 386 5.58 -5.53 4.48
C VAL A 386 5.56 -4.68 5.74
N GLU A 387 6.73 -4.39 6.32
CA GLU A 387 6.83 -3.44 7.43
C GLU A 387 7.19 -2.03 6.93
N GLU A 388 8.01 -1.96 5.89
CA GLU A 388 8.58 -0.73 5.37
C GLU A 388 8.75 -0.81 3.85
N ILE A 389 8.43 0.28 3.15
CA ILE A 389 8.84 0.51 1.76
C ILE A 389 9.89 1.62 1.75
N ASP A 390 11.12 1.25 1.43
CA ASP A 390 12.24 2.19 1.24
C ASP A 390 12.19 2.79 -0.17
N MET A 391 11.98 4.11 -0.25
CA MET A 391 11.87 4.85 -1.50
C MET A 391 13.21 5.13 -2.18
N SER A 392 14.34 4.74 -1.59
CA SER A 392 15.68 5.06 -2.09
C SER A 392 16.00 4.55 -3.50
N THR A 393 15.27 3.55 -4.01
CA THR A 393 15.41 3.07 -5.40
C THR A 393 14.67 3.91 -6.44
N VAL A 394 13.69 4.73 -6.00
CA VAL A 394 12.81 5.51 -6.89
C VAL A 394 12.92 7.02 -6.67
N CYS A 395 13.49 7.47 -5.54
CA CYS A 395 13.90 8.84 -5.33
C CYS A 395 15.03 8.96 -4.31
N HIS A 396 15.96 9.89 -4.56
CA HIS A 396 17.09 10.18 -3.70
C HIS A 396 17.75 11.51 -4.09
N LYS A 397 18.39 12.16 -3.12
CA LYS A 397 19.29 13.29 -3.39
C LYS A 397 20.49 12.87 -4.25
N ALA A 398 21.16 13.83 -4.88
CA ALA A 398 22.45 13.56 -5.53
C ALA A 398 23.51 13.12 -4.51
N ASP A 399 24.39 12.19 -4.93
CA ASP A 399 25.57 11.75 -4.18
C ASP A 399 26.79 11.80 -5.12
N THR A 400 27.58 12.87 -4.99
CA THR A 400 28.77 13.11 -5.82
C THR A 400 29.87 12.06 -5.58
N GLU A 401 29.98 11.52 -4.36
CA GLU A 401 31.00 10.51 -4.03
C GLU A 401 30.68 9.18 -4.71
N LYS A 402 29.39 8.83 -4.79
CA LYS A 402 28.91 7.62 -5.46
C LYS A 402 28.54 7.81 -6.94
N GLN A 403 28.70 9.02 -7.47
CA GLN A 403 28.32 9.41 -8.84
C GLN A 403 26.84 9.13 -9.16
N VAL A 404 25.97 9.32 -8.17
CA VAL A 404 24.52 9.15 -8.32
C VAL A 404 23.89 10.53 -8.53
N THR A 405 23.19 10.71 -9.65
CA THR A 405 22.44 11.94 -9.94
C THR A 405 21.22 12.05 -9.03
N GLU A 406 20.70 13.25 -8.81
CA GLU A 406 19.43 13.42 -8.09
C GLU A 406 18.27 12.76 -8.84
N LEU A 407 17.36 12.13 -8.09
CA LEU A 407 16.09 11.62 -8.58
C LEU A 407 14.98 12.07 -7.63
N SER A 408 14.13 12.97 -8.06
CA SER A 408 13.03 13.52 -7.27
C SER A 408 11.75 12.71 -7.48
N TRP A 409 11.00 12.44 -6.40
CA TRP A 409 9.70 11.79 -6.51
C TRP A 409 8.72 12.68 -7.27
N THR A 410 8.13 12.13 -8.33
CA THR A 410 6.97 12.76 -8.99
C THR A 410 5.73 12.47 -8.14
N PRO A 411 4.94 13.48 -7.74
CA PRO A 411 3.78 13.23 -6.88
C PRO A 411 2.70 12.36 -7.53
N ILE A 412 1.95 11.63 -6.70
CA ILE A 412 0.73 10.92 -7.12
C ILE A 412 -0.40 11.92 -7.26
N GLY A 413 -1.04 11.96 -8.43
CA GLY A 413 -2.10 12.89 -8.74
C GLY A 413 -1.60 14.31 -9.02
N ASN A 414 -2.28 14.98 -9.94
CA ASN A 414 -2.00 16.36 -10.36
C ASN A 414 -3.32 17.10 -10.67
N SER A 415 -3.25 18.34 -11.12
CA SER A 415 -4.46 19.16 -11.39
C SER A 415 -5.40 18.55 -12.44
N ASP A 416 -4.88 17.78 -13.40
CA ASP A 416 -5.67 17.11 -14.43
C ASP A 416 -6.18 15.75 -13.94
N ASN A 417 -5.36 15.04 -13.16
CA ASN A 417 -5.63 13.70 -12.63
C ASN A 417 -5.60 13.69 -11.09
N MET A 418 -6.54 14.38 -10.46
CA MET A 418 -6.63 14.49 -9.00
C MET A 418 -6.93 13.12 -8.38
N TYR A 419 -6.11 12.67 -7.41
CA TYR A 419 -6.27 11.35 -6.81
C TYR A 419 -7.57 11.22 -6.01
N GLN A 420 -8.41 10.24 -6.35
CA GLN A 420 -9.77 10.06 -5.81
C GLN A 420 -10.01 8.65 -5.25
N GLY A 421 -9.00 7.78 -5.28
CA GLY A 421 -9.08 6.43 -4.73
C GLY A 421 -8.88 6.38 -3.21
N THR A 422 -8.81 5.16 -2.68
CA THR A 422 -8.35 4.90 -1.31
C THR A 422 -6.90 4.41 -1.33
N PHE A 423 -6.01 5.13 -0.66
CA PHE A 423 -4.65 4.69 -0.37
C PHE A 423 -4.57 4.31 1.11
N ASP A 424 -4.42 3.01 1.40
CA ASP A 424 -4.26 2.49 2.74
C ASP A 424 -2.81 2.03 2.98
N GLY A 425 -2.04 2.82 3.74
CA GLY A 425 -0.70 2.43 4.16
C GLY A 425 -0.67 1.23 5.09
N ASN A 426 -1.83 0.75 5.58
CA ASN A 426 -1.98 -0.43 6.42
C ASN A 426 -1.12 -0.39 7.69
N GLY A 427 -0.88 0.82 8.21
CA GLY A 427 -0.06 1.07 9.39
C GLY A 427 1.44 0.92 9.15
N LYS A 428 1.87 0.81 7.89
CA LYS A 428 3.26 0.55 7.51
C LYS A 428 4.05 1.84 7.28
N THR A 429 5.38 1.68 7.19
CA THR A 429 6.30 2.80 7.02
C THR A 429 6.67 3.01 5.55
N ILE A 430 6.69 4.26 5.09
CA ILE A 430 7.34 4.68 3.86
C ILE A 430 8.57 5.49 4.25
N SER A 431 9.76 5.01 3.91
CA SER A 431 11.01 5.65 4.32
C SER A 431 11.74 6.31 3.16
N ASN A 432 12.59 7.29 3.48
CA ASN A 432 13.51 7.96 2.55
C ASN A 432 12.83 8.63 1.34
N LEU A 433 11.56 9.01 1.46
CA LEU A 433 10.88 9.81 0.44
C LEU A 433 11.67 11.11 0.21
N TYR A 434 12.10 11.34 -1.02
CA TYR A 434 12.81 12.55 -1.42
C TYR A 434 12.04 13.30 -2.51
N ILE A 435 11.70 14.57 -2.23
CA ILE A 435 11.07 15.49 -3.17
C ILE A 435 11.89 16.78 -3.20
N ASN A 436 12.32 17.16 -4.40
CA ASN A 436 12.89 18.47 -4.72
C ASN A 436 12.12 19.00 -5.94
N ALA A 437 11.23 19.97 -5.73
CA ALA A 437 10.32 20.49 -6.75
C ALA A 437 10.49 22.00 -6.95
N THR A 438 10.35 22.48 -8.18
CA THR A 438 10.49 23.93 -8.48
C THR A 438 9.18 24.65 -8.76
N SER A 439 8.07 23.90 -8.87
CA SER A 439 6.74 24.42 -9.19
C SER A 439 5.66 23.41 -8.83
N GLY A 440 4.41 23.87 -8.76
CA GLY A 440 3.24 23.02 -8.50
C GLY A 440 3.02 22.68 -7.03
N ASP A 441 2.30 21.58 -6.80
CA ASP A 441 1.94 21.07 -5.49
C ASP A 441 2.84 19.89 -5.14
N ALA A 442 3.65 20.06 -4.09
CA ALA A 442 4.69 19.11 -3.71
C ALA A 442 4.27 18.28 -2.48
N GLY A 443 4.28 16.96 -2.65
CA GLY A 443 4.08 15.98 -1.60
C GLY A 443 4.11 14.57 -2.17
N PHE A 444 3.93 13.55 -1.32
CA PHE A 444 3.76 12.18 -1.81
C PHE A 444 2.60 12.09 -2.82
N PHE A 445 1.53 12.81 -2.52
CA PHE A 445 0.48 13.23 -3.43
C PHE A 445 0.66 14.70 -3.84
N GLY A 446 0.49 15.00 -5.12
CA GLY A 446 0.54 16.39 -5.60
C GLY A 446 -0.79 17.03 -5.35
N TYR A 447 -1.83 16.40 -5.90
CA TYR A 447 -3.21 16.82 -5.75
C TYR A 447 -4.09 15.61 -5.36
N ALA A 448 -4.61 15.62 -4.14
CA ALA A 448 -5.62 14.67 -3.68
C ALA A 448 -7.02 15.29 -3.84
N GLY A 449 -7.91 14.63 -4.59
CA GLY A 449 -9.31 15.02 -4.76
C GLY A 449 -10.22 14.39 -3.70
N ASN A 450 -11.42 13.96 -4.09
CA ASN A 450 -12.41 13.35 -3.20
C ASN A 450 -12.12 11.85 -2.93
N GLY A 451 -10.97 11.54 -2.34
CA GLY A 451 -10.54 10.19 -1.99
C GLY A 451 -10.36 9.97 -0.48
N SER A 452 -9.61 8.92 -0.13
CA SER A 452 -9.17 8.68 1.25
C SER A 452 -7.70 8.26 1.27
N ILE A 453 -6.89 8.86 2.14
CA ILE A 453 -5.48 8.50 2.33
C ILE A 453 -5.27 8.27 3.82
N LYS A 454 -4.84 7.06 4.18
CA LYS A 454 -4.79 6.67 5.60
C LYS A 454 -3.68 5.71 5.98
N ASN A 455 -3.37 5.67 7.28
CA ASN A 455 -2.54 4.67 7.94
C ASN A 455 -1.09 4.60 7.42
N ILE A 456 -0.43 5.75 7.29
CA ILE A 456 0.95 5.83 6.76
C ILE A 456 1.86 6.45 7.83
N THR A 457 3.00 5.80 8.09
CA THR A 457 4.12 6.44 8.80
C THR A 457 5.20 6.83 7.81
N PHE A 458 5.66 8.08 7.82
CA PHE A 458 6.82 8.53 7.05
C PHE A 458 8.06 8.59 7.94
N ASP A 459 9.12 7.88 7.55
CA ASP A 459 10.46 8.02 8.16
C ASP A 459 11.45 8.67 7.18
N ASN A 460 12.24 9.60 7.68
CA ASN A 460 13.26 10.31 6.91
C ASN A 460 12.76 10.90 5.57
N ALA A 461 11.52 11.36 5.51
CA ALA A 461 10.97 12.05 4.34
C ALA A 461 11.54 13.48 4.25
N LYS A 462 12.06 13.85 3.09
CA LYS A 462 12.69 15.15 2.81
C LYS A 462 11.98 15.82 1.64
N VAL A 463 11.21 16.86 1.92
CA VAL A 463 10.44 17.61 0.91
C VAL A 463 10.96 19.04 0.86
N ASN A 464 11.51 19.43 -0.29
CA ASN A 464 11.91 20.79 -0.60
C ASN A 464 11.16 21.25 -1.85
N SER A 465 10.53 22.42 -1.79
CA SER A 465 9.77 22.95 -2.92
C SER A 465 9.82 24.47 -3.01
N THR A 466 9.96 24.99 -4.23
CA THR A 466 9.69 26.41 -4.52
C THR A 466 8.28 26.64 -5.10
N GLY A 467 7.43 25.63 -5.07
CA GLY A 467 6.03 25.68 -5.49
C GLY A 467 5.10 26.33 -4.46
N ASN A 468 3.80 26.30 -4.76
CA ASN A 468 2.79 27.02 -3.99
C ASN A 468 2.36 26.25 -2.74
N ASN A 469 2.15 24.93 -2.85
CA ASN A 469 1.70 24.12 -1.73
C ASN A 469 2.68 22.98 -1.48
N THR A 470 3.12 22.80 -0.24
CA THR A 470 4.15 21.83 0.12
C THR A 470 3.80 21.12 1.43
N GLY A 471 3.78 19.79 1.40
CA GLY A 471 3.69 18.93 2.59
C GLY A 471 4.23 17.53 2.33
N ILE A 472 4.47 16.75 3.40
CA ILE A 472 5.01 15.38 3.22
C ILE A 472 4.00 14.49 2.52
N LEU A 473 2.75 14.51 3.00
CA LEU A 473 1.69 13.69 2.43
C LEU A 473 1.17 14.30 1.14
N ALA A 474 0.74 15.57 1.19
CA ALA A 474 0.05 16.21 0.08
C ALA A 474 0.53 17.65 -0.13
N GLY A 475 0.72 18.04 -1.39
CA GLY A 475 0.82 19.45 -1.75
C GLY A 475 -0.52 20.13 -1.53
N TYR A 476 -1.52 19.77 -2.34
CA TYR A 476 -2.89 20.25 -2.22
C TYR A 476 -3.87 19.09 -2.01
N ASP A 477 -4.76 19.26 -1.03
CA ASP A 477 -5.88 18.37 -0.75
C ASP A 477 -7.22 19.07 -0.99
N GLY A 478 -7.87 18.67 -2.07
CA GLY A 478 -9.10 19.22 -2.58
C GLY A 478 -10.36 18.73 -1.89
N TYR A 479 -10.47 17.52 -1.33
CA TYR A 479 -11.62 17.06 -0.51
C TYR A 479 -11.35 15.71 0.18
N CYS A 480 -10.10 15.27 0.23
CA CYS A 480 -9.73 13.95 0.70
C CYS A 480 -9.97 13.82 2.21
N ILE A 481 -10.22 12.60 2.66
CA ILE A 481 -10.15 12.26 4.08
C ILE A 481 -8.72 11.79 4.36
N ILE A 482 -7.97 12.59 5.11
CA ILE A 482 -6.63 12.26 5.57
C ILE A 482 -6.72 11.73 7.00
N GLU A 483 -6.31 10.48 7.23
CA GLU A 483 -6.45 9.82 8.54
C GLU A 483 -5.20 9.05 8.97
N ASN A 484 -4.82 9.08 10.24
CA ASN A 484 -3.76 8.22 10.80
C ASN A 484 -2.42 8.37 10.05
N ILE A 485 -2.01 9.62 9.78
CA ILE A 485 -0.74 9.94 9.14
C ILE A 485 0.26 10.39 10.19
N LYS A 486 1.43 9.76 10.22
CA LYS A 486 2.49 10.07 11.17
C LYS A 486 3.79 10.40 10.45
N THR A 487 4.50 11.43 10.86
CA THR A 487 5.89 11.69 10.44
C THR A 487 6.83 11.47 11.62
N LEU A 488 8.03 10.95 11.40
CA LEU A 488 9.05 10.78 12.44
C LEU A 488 10.04 11.96 12.46
N GLU A 489 10.83 12.06 13.53
CA GLU A 489 11.72 13.21 13.82
C GLU A 489 12.73 13.53 12.71
N LYS A 490 13.12 12.53 11.91
CA LYS A 490 14.06 12.72 10.79
C LYS A 490 13.41 13.36 9.57
N CYS A 491 12.08 13.50 9.53
CA CYS A 491 11.40 14.12 8.40
C CYS A 491 11.59 15.65 8.40
N SER A 492 11.53 16.29 7.23
CA SER A 492 11.56 17.75 7.11
C SER A 492 10.86 18.26 5.86
N VAL A 493 10.25 19.44 5.98
CA VAL A 493 9.56 20.17 4.91
C VAL A 493 10.11 21.58 4.81
N GLU A 494 10.57 21.95 3.62
CA GLU A 494 11.02 23.29 3.26
C GLU A 494 10.20 23.77 2.05
N GLY A 495 9.49 24.90 2.20
CA GLY A 495 8.62 25.45 1.15
C GLY A 495 8.62 26.98 1.11
N ILE A 496 7.79 27.57 0.24
CA ILE A 496 7.68 29.04 0.11
C ILE A 496 6.30 29.53 0.57
N GLU A 497 5.24 29.24 -0.17
CA GLU A 497 3.93 29.85 0.09
C GLU A 497 3.14 29.13 1.19
N ASN A 498 2.49 28.01 0.90
CA ASN A 498 1.70 27.24 1.86
C ASN A 498 2.44 25.96 2.24
N VAL A 499 2.92 25.90 3.48
CA VAL A 499 3.80 24.82 3.93
C VAL A 499 3.21 24.18 5.18
N GLY A 500 2.94 22.87 5.10
CA GLY A 500 2.50 22.06 6.24
C GLY A 500 3.36 20.83 6.42
N GLY A 501 3.50 20.34 7.65
CA GLY A 501 4.19 19.07 7.90
C GLY A 501 3.48 17.89 7.25
N ILE A 502 2.13 17.90 7.23
CA ILE A 502 1.32 16.87 6.57
C ILE A 502 0.86 17.35 5.18
N ALA A 503 0.19 18.50 5.10
CA ALA A 503 -0.35 19.02 3.85
C ALA A 503 -0.06 20.51 3.65
N GLY A 504 0.30 20.92 2.43
CA GLY A 504 0.51 22.34 2.12
C GLY A 504 -0.78 23.15 2.24
N SER A 505 -1.81 22.72 1.53
CA SER A 505 -3.16 23.28 1.58
C SER A 505 -4.21 22.17 1.60
N THR A 506 -5.28 22.36 2.37
CA THR A 506 -6.40 21.41 2.39
C THR A 506 -7.74 22.11 2.56
N ILE A 507 -8.76 21.54 1.95
CA ILE A 507 -10.18 21.83 2.22
C ILE A 507 -10.94 20.59 2.70
N GLY A 508 -10.22 19.50 2.99
CA GLY A 508 -10.70 18.20 3.48
C GLY A 508 -10.72 18.08 5.01
N ASN A 509 -10.98 16.87 5.51
CA ASN A 509 -10.86 16.56 6.95
C ASN A 509 -9.48 15.95 7.22
N ILE A 510 -8.87 16.34 8.34
CA ILE A 510 -7.62 15.74 8.82
C ILE A 510 -7.87 15.16 10.21
N ILE A 511 -7.63 13.87 10.36
CA ILE A 511 -8.03 13.11 11.53
C ILE A 511 -6.85 12.27 12.04
N ASN A 512 -6.55 12.37 13.32
CA ASN A 512 -5.55 11.52 13.97
C ASN A 512 -4.16 11.56 13.32
N CYS A 513 -3.70 12.77 12.94
CA CYS A 513 -2.41 12.96 12.29
C CYS A 513 -1.37 13.55 13.24
N GLU A 514 -0.14 13.05 13.17
CA GLU A 514 1.00 13.49 13.97
C GLU A 514 2.14 13.99 13.09
N ASN A 515 2.59 15.22 13.33
CA ASN A 515 3.79 15.75 12.70
C ASN A 515 4.95 15.84 13.69
N HIS A 516 6.03 15.08 13.46
CA HIS A 516 7.32 15.28 14.13
C HIS A 516 8.36 15.94 13.21
N ALA A 517 8.02 16.19 11.94
CA ALA A 517 8.93 16.80 10.98
C ALA A 517 9.16 18.28 11.30
N MET A 518 10.39 18.75 11.07
CA MET A 518 10.66 20.20 11.03
C MET A 518 9.95 20.82 9.81
N VAL A 519 9.27 21.95 10.01
CA VAL A 519 8.54 22.67 8.96
C VAL A 519 9.08 24.09 8.81
N MET A 520 9.58 24.43 7.63
CA MET A 520 10.13 25.74 7.31
C MET A 520 9.46 26.32 6.06
N GLY A 521 8.99 27.57 6.15
CA GLY A 521 8.38 28.25 5.01
C GLY A 521 8.50 29.77 5.03
N ALA A 522 7.87 30.44 4.05
CA ALA A 522 7.83 31.90 3.99
C ALA A 522 6.46 32.47 4.37
N SER A 523 5.39 32.14 3.63
CA SER A 523 4.12 32.86 3.74
C SER A 523 3.16 32.31 4.80
N CYS A 524 2.60 31.11 4.60
CA CYS A 524 1.67 30.42 5.50
C CYS A 524 2.28 29.08 5.92
N VAL A 525 2.69 28.98 7.18
CA VAL A 525 3.41 27.81 7.69
C VAL A 525 2.66 27.21 8.87
N GLY A 526 2.33 25.92 8.79
CA GLY A 526 1.69 25.16 9.85
C GLY A 526 2.40 23.85 10.14
N GLY A 527 2.38 23.38 11.40
CA GLY A 527 2.92 22.05 11.70
C GLY A 527 2.12 20.92 11.06
N ILE A 528 0.80 21.07 10.91
CA ILE A 528 -0.05 20.12 10.17
C ILE A 528 -0.37 20.66 8.78
N VAL A 529 -0.91 21.88 8.69
CA VAL A 529 -1.39 22.48 7.43
C VAL A 529 -0.91 23.91 7.24
N GLY A 530 -0.36 24.26 6.08
CA GLY A 530 -0.04 25.65 5.75
C GLY A 530 -1.30 26.53 5.64
N TYR A 531 -2.22 26.13 4.74
CA TYR A 531 -3.46 26.83 4.44
C TYR A 531 -4.69 25.91 4.55
N TYR A 532 -5.68 26.29 5.37
CA TYR A 532 -6.88 25.48 5.59
C TYR A 532 -8.15 26.26 5.20
N ASP A 533 -8.89 25.74 4.22
CA ASP A 533 -10.19 26.27 3.74
C ASP A 533 -11.29 25.18 3.81
N GLY A 534 -11.28 24.41 4.89
CA GLY A 534 -12.27 23.36 5.15
C GLY A 534 -13.55 23.91 5.81
N SER A 535 -14.33 24.71 5.09
CA SER A 535 -15.66 25.13 5.58
C SER A 535 -16.54 23.90 5.84
N TYR A 536 -17.16 23.87 7.03
CA TYR A 536 -17.93 22.73 7.58
C TYR A 536 -17.13 21.44 7.81
N ARG A 537 -15.80 21.53 7.89
CA ARG A 537 -14.89 20.41 8.13
C ARG A 537 -13.99 20.67 9.34
N SER A 538 -13.26 19.64 9.74
CA SER A 538 -12.42 19.72 10.94
C SER A 538 -11.02 19.15 10.77
N ILE A 539 -10.12 19.73 11.56
CA ILE A 539 -8.85 19.11 11.97
C ILE A 539 -9.11 18.54 13.36
N THR A 540 -9.04 17.21 13.50
CA THR A 540 -9.48 16.52 14.70
C THR A 540 -8.44 15.52 15.20
N SER A 541 -8.16 15.51 16.51
CA SER A 541 -7.22 14.54 17.11
C SER A 541 -5.81 14.61 16.50
N CYS A 542 -5.35 15.79 16.08
CA CYS A 542 -4.04 15.96 15.44
C CYS A 542 -3.03 16.62 16.37
N ALA A 543 -1.76 16.25 16.26
CA ALA A 543 -0.68 16.81 17.08
C ALA A 543 0.55 17.21 16.26
N ASN A 544 1.11 18.39 16.56
CA ASN A 544 2.42 18.79 16.06
C ASN A 544 3.47 18.76 17.19
N TYR A 545 4.54 18.00 16.97
CA TYR A 545 5.74 17.94 17.80
C TYR A 545 6.94 18.64 17.13
N GLY A 546 6.90 18.76 15.80
CA GLY A 546 7.97 19.35 15.01
C GLY A 546 8.12 20.86 15.20
N PHE A 547 9.33 21.37 15.03
CA PHE A 547 9.61 22.80 15.05
C PHE A 547 9.03 23.51 13.82
N VAL A 548 8.36 24.64 14.00
CA VAL A 548 7.71 25.39 12.90
C VAL A 548 8.33 26.78 12.75
N THR A 549 8.89 27.08 11.58
CA THR A 549 9.52 28.38 11.29
C THR A 549 8.97 29.01 10.02
N GLY A 550 8.53 30.27 10.12
CA GLY A 550 8.11 31.08 8.98
C GLY A 550 8.80 32.44 8.91
N SER A 551 9.22 32.83 7.71
CA SER A 551 9.94 34.11 7.48
C SER A 551 9.05 35.30 7.11
N ALA A 552 7.73 35.12 6.92
CA ALA A 552 6.79 36.20 6.63
C ALA A 552 5.48 36.16 7.44
N ALA A 553 4.34 35.87 6.81
CA ALA A 553 3.05 36.39 7.27
C ALA A 553 2.39 35.59 8.39
N ASN A 554 2.08 34.30 8.18
CA ASN A 554 1.21 33.52 9.06
C ASN A 554 1.89 32.23 9.49
N VAL A 555 2.16 32.08 10.78
CA VAL A 555 2.85 30.91 11.33
C VAL A 555 2.06 30.37 12.52
N GLY A 556 1.61 29.13 12.42
CA GLY A 556 0.91 28.43 13.49
C GLY A 556 1.53 27.06 13.75
N GLY A 557 1.48 26.57 15.00
CA GLY A 557 1.94 25.21 15.28
C GLY A 557 1.04 24.13 14.66
N MET A 558 -0.26 24.41 14.48
CA MET A 558 -1.18 23.52 13.75
C MET A 558 -1.43 24.02 12.33
N VAL A 559 -1.89 25.28 12.20
CA VAL A 559 -2.32 25.87 10.93
C VAL A 559 -1.72 27.26 10.73
N GLY A 560 -1.12 27.51 9.56
CA GLY A 560 -0.62 28.84 9.20
C GLY A 560 -1.77 29.85 9.02
N TYR A 561 -2.61 29.63 8.01
CA TYR A 561 -3.79 30.46 7.73
C TYR A 561 -5.08 29.62 7.67
N PHE A 562 -6.06 29.99 8.49
CA PHE A 562 -7.31 29.26 8.65
C PHE A 562 -8.50 30.10 8.16
N ILE A 563 -9.16 29.70 7.07
CA ILE A 563 -10.24 30.46 6.44
C ILE A 563 -11.54 29.65 6.25
N ALA A 564 -12.02 29.00 7.31
CA ALA A 564 -13.21 28.16 7.23
C ALA A 564 -14.41 28.75 8.01
N SER A 565 -15.60 28.74 7.41
CA SER A 565 -16.80 29.37 7.98
C SER A 565 -18.03 28.45 7.95
N PRO A 566 -18.33 27.71 9.03
CA PRO A 566 -17.49 27.44 10.19
C PRO A 566 -16.52 26.27 9.92
N GLY A 567 -15.24 26.40 10.28
CA GLY A 567 -14.32 25.25 10.38
C GLY A 567 -13.86 25.06 11.82
N THR A 568 -13.53 23.82 12.18
CA THR A 568 -13.22 23.45 13.58
C THR A 568 -11.81 22.86 13.72
N ILE A 569 -11.09 23.25 14.77
CA ILE A 569 -9.94 22.50 15.29
C ILE A 569 -10.36 21.91 16.63
N GLN A 570 -10.33 20.57 16.73
CA GLN A 570 -10.86 19.85 17.87
C GLN A 570 -9.90 18.77 18.38
N ASN A 571 -9.71 18.69 19.70
CA ASN A 571 -8.84 17.68 20.32
C ASN A 571 -7.44 17.70 19.70
N CYS A 572 -6.86 18.88 19.51
CA CYS A 572 -5.59 19.02 18.83
C CYS A 572 -4.54 19.67 19.74
N ALA A 573 -3.28 19.33 19.51
CA ALA A 573 -2.17 19.83 20.30
C ALA A 573 -1.02 20.36 19.45
N ASN A 574 -0.39 21.44 19.89
CA ASN A 574 0.95 21.78 19.43
C ASN A 574 1.94 21.78 20.60
N TYR A 575 2.92 20.89 20.52
CA TYR A 575 4.03 20.75 21.44
C TYR A 575 5.33 21.37 20.91
N GLY A 576 5.46 21.54 19.60
CA GLY A 576 6.63 22.11 18.96
C GLY A 576 6.75 23.63 19.11
N ASP A 577 7.98 24.12 19.25
CA ASP A 577 8.26 25.55 19.29
C ASP A 577 8.00 26.22 17.93
N ILE A 578 7.58 27.48 17.96
CA ILE A 578 7.16 28.24 16.79
C ILE A 578 7.93 29.54 16.69
N THR A 579 8.46 29.82 15.50
CA THR A 579 9.09 31.09 15.17
C THR A 579 8.45 31.68 13.91
N GLY A 580 7.90 32.89 14.00
CA GLY A 580 7.28 33.58 12.88
C GLY A 580 7.58 35.07 12.88
N THR A 581 7.14 35.79 11.83
CA THR A 581 7.38 37.23 11.72
C THR A 581 6.17 38.06 12.11
N SER A 582 4.99 37.91 11.46
CA SER A 582 3.84 38.82 11.65
C SER A 582 2.67 38.28 12.48
N ASN A 583 2.02 37.20 12.06
CA ASN A 583 0.90 36.56 12.76
C ASN A 583 1.38 35.21 13.29
N VAL A 584 1.60 35.12 14.60
CA VAL A 584 2.27 33.95 15.19
C VAL A 584 1.41 33.41 16.33
N GLY A 585 0.90 32.19 16.18
CA GLY A 585 0.07 31.56 17.21
C GLY A 585 0.52 30.15 17.51
N ASN A 586 0.32 29.70 18.75
CA ASN A 586 0.67 28.32 19.10
C ASN A 586 -0.08 27.29 18.24
N LEU A 587 -1.38 27.52 18.00
CA LEU A 587 -2.22 26.67 17.18
C LEU A 587 -2.40 27.27 15.79
N ILE A 588 -2.90 28.51 15.71
CA ILE A 588 -3.23 29.16 14.44
C ILE A 588 -2.46 30.48 14.31
N GLY A 589 -1.75 30.69 13.20
CA GLY A 589 -1.12 31.97 12.90
C GLY A 589 -2.15 33.07 12.67
N ASN A 590 -2.96 32.93 11.62
CA ASN A 590 -4.06 33.84 11.28
C ASN A 590 -5.35 33.05 11.03
N ALA A 591 -6.47 33.52 11.56
CA ALA A 591 -7.78 32.94 11.35
C ALA A 591 -8.73 34.00 10.78
N GLN A 592 -9.37 33.71 9.65
CA GLN A 592 -10.51 34.52 9.21
C GLN A 592 -11.72 34.27 10.12
N SER A 593 -12.06 33.00 10.34
CA SER A 593 -13.06 32.52 11.30
C SER A 593 -12.64 31.14 11.77
N CYS A 594 -12.75 30.83 13.06
CA CYS A 594 -12.42 29.50 13.57
C CYS A 594 -13.32 29.08 14.75
N ASN A 595 -13.49 27.76 14.90
CA ASN A 595 -14.05 27.15 16.09
C ASN A 595 -12.96 26.32 16.77
N LEU A 596 -12.60 26.67 18.00
CA LEU A 596 -11.64 25.90 18.80
C LEU A 596 -12.37 25.07 19.86
N ASN A 597 -12.05 23.79 19.96
CA ASN A 597 -12.64 22.89 20.95
C ASN A 597 -11.60 21.95 21.54
N ASN A 598 -11.42 21.96 22.87
CA ASN A 598 -10.54 21.00 23.57
C ASN A 598 -9.13 20.96 22.95
N VAL A 599 -8.40 22.07 22.98
CA VAL A 599 -7.07 22.19 22.34
C VAL A 599 -5.99 22.49 23.37
N LEU A 600 -4.74 22.12 23.05
CA LEU A 600 -3.59 22.30 23.94
C LEU A 600 -2.40 22.94 23.21
N GLY A 601 -1.85 24.02 23.75
CA GLY A 601 -0.58 24.60 23.30
C GLY A 601 0.52 24.54 24.35
N THR A 602 1.65 23.89 24.05
CA THR A 602 2.80 23.80 24.97
C THR A 602 4.15 24.17 24.36
N GLY A 603 4.21 24.49 23.06
CA GLY A 603 5.41 25.06 22.42
C GLY A 603 5.59 26.57 22.63
N ASN A 604 6.83 27.04 22.72
CA ASN A 604 7.14 28.46 22.83
C ASN A 604 6.75 29.21 21.54
N VAL A 605 6.36 30.48 21.68
CA VAL A 605 5.94 31.33 20.56
C VAL A 605 6.89 32.51 20.43
N THR A 606 7.61 32.59 19.31
CA THR A 606 8.55 33.68 19.01
C THR A 606 8.10 34.45 17.76
N ALA A 607 7.67 35.70 17.93
CA ALA A 607 7.46 36.65 16.85
C ALA A 607 8.69 37.55 16.69
N THR A 608 9.26 37.60 15.48
CA THR A 608 10.49 38.36 15.20
C THR A 608 10.23 39.82 14.84
N SER A 609 8.99 40.19 14.53
CA SER A 609 8.58 41.60 14.36
C SER A 609 7.83 42.12 15.59
N ASP A 610 7.78 43.45 15.73
CA ASP A 610 7.02 44.12 16.78
C ASP A 610 5.54 44.20 16.37
N THR A 611 4.81 43.12 16.65
CA THR A 611 3.43 42.88 16.22
C THR A 611 2.59 42.53 17.43
N GLU A 612 1.41 43.14 17.55
CA GLU A 612 0.41 42.74 18.54
C GLU A 612 -0.28 41.41 18.19
N ARG A 613 0.07 40.80 17.04
CA ARG A 613 -0.58 39.60 16.47
C ARG A 613 0.15 38.30 16.83
N ALA A 614 0.79 38.27 17.99
CA ALA A 614 1.40 37.08 18.56
C ALA A 614 0.59 36.60 19.78
N GLY A 615 0.26 35.31 19.84
CA GLY A 615 -0.54 34.75 20.94
C GLY A 615 -0.20 33.30 21.28
N LEU A 616 -0.42 32.92 22.54
CA LEU A 616 -0.15 31.57 23.05
C LEU A 616 -1.12 30.49 22.55
N LEU A 617 -2.17 30.87 21.81
CA LEU A 617 -3.07 29.95 21.10
C LEU A 617 -3.27 30.42 19.65
N VAL A 618 -3.67 31.68 19.44
CA VAL A 618 -3.93 32.24 18.11
C VAL A 618 -3.24 33.59 17.95
N GLY A 619 -2.58 33.81 16.81
CA GLY A 619 -1.94 35.08 16.51
C GLY A 619 -2.95 36.19 16.19
N HIS A 620 -3.76 35.98 15.17
CA HIS A 620 -4.76 36.96 14.72
C HIS A 620 -6.10 36.30 14.35
N ILE A 621 -7.22 36.91 14.76
CA ILE A 621 -8.58 36.55 14.36
C ILE A 621 -9.24 37.76 13.70
N ASN A 622 -9.63 37.63 12.43
CA ASN A 622 -10.22 38.73 11.64
C ASN A 622 -11.71 38.93 11.92
N ASN A 623 -12.49 37.85 12.01
CA ASN A 623 -13.93 37.90 12.19
C ASN A 623 -14.34 37.59 13.63
N SER A 624 -15.22 38.42 14.19
CA SER A 624 -15.77 38.25 15.53
C SER A 624 -16.73 37.06 15.65
N SER A 625 -17.07 36.35 14.57
CA SER A 625 -17.91 35.14 14.63
C SER A 625 -17.18 33.89 15.12
N SER A 626 -15.86 33.95 15.31
CA SER A 626 -15.07 32.81 15.80
C SER A 626 -15.53 32.37 17.20
N THR A 627 -15.55 31.07 17.47
CA THR A 627 -16.07 30.51 18.72
C THR A 627 -15.06 29.62 19.44
N ALA A 628 -15.19 29.54 20.75
CA ALA A 628 -14.45 28.60 21.59
C ALA A 628 -15.41 27.79 22.44
N SER A 629 -15.10 26.52 22.66
CA SER A 629 -15.89 25.63 23.51
C SER A 629 -14.99 24.58 24.18
N GLY A 630 -15.48 23.93 25.23
CA GLY A 630 -14.66 23.01 26.00
C GLY A 630 -13.51 23.73 26.71
N ILE A 631 -12.30 23.17 26.67
CA ILE A 631 -11.09 23.75 27.28
C ILE A 631 -10.05 24.11 26.23
N LEU A 632 -9.57 25.34 26.26
CA LEU A 632 -8.45 25.84 25.47
C LEU A 632 -7.27 26.00 26.42
N ALA A 633 -6.43 24.97 26.50
CA ALA A 633 -5.33 24.88 27.44
C ALA A 633 -4.02 25.42 26.85
N TYR A 634 -3.24 26.12 27.65
CA TYR A 634 -1.84 26.41 27.33
C TYR A 634 -0.95 26.29 28.56
N ASN A 635 0.33 25.98 28.34
CA ASN A 635 1.32 25.93 29.41
C ASN A 635 1.64 27.35 29.93
N SER A 636 1.45 27.60 31.23
CA SER A 636 1.69 28.91 31.84
C SER A 636 3.17 29.30 31.88
N SER A 637 4.07 28.33 31.72
CA SER A 637 5.52 28.54 31.61
C SER A 637 5.97 28.79 30.17
N LEU A 638 5.06 28.89 29.20
CA LEU A 638 5.39 29.22 27.82
C LEU A 638 6.01 30.60 27.70
N LYS A 639 7.05 30.68 26.87
CA LYS A 639 7.63 31.94 26.49
C LYS A 639 6.90 32.49 25.27
N LEU A 640 6.25 33.65 25.46
CA LEU A 640 5.86 34.51 24.36
C LEU A 640 6.97 35.55 24.16
N THR A 641 7.69 35.47 23.05
CA THR A 641 8.75 36.43 22.71
C THR A 641 8.31 37.27 21.52
N ILE A 642 8.31 38.59 21.65
CA ILE A 642 7.99 39.54 20.57
C ILE A 642 9.18 40.46 20.38
N ASN A 643 9.71 40.52 19.15
CA ASN A 643 10.87 41.33 18.77
C ASN A 643 12.04 41.19 19.78
N LYS A 644 12.44 39.93 20.04
CA LYS A 644 13.51 39.55 20.99
C LYS A 644 13.24 39.87 22.46
N THR A 645 12.03 40.31 22.80
CA THR A 645 11.61 40.62 24.18
C THR A 645 10.59 39.60 24.66
N GLU A 646 10.94 38.87 25.72
CA GLU A 646 10.01 37.96 26.41
C GLU A 646 8.92 38.79 27.10
N GLN A 647 7.66 38.46 26.83
CA GLN A 647 6.49 39.09 27.43
C GLN A 647 6.21 38.46 28.79
N THR A 648 5.81 39.27 29.77
CA THR A 648 5.44 38.81 31.11
C THR A 648 4.11 39.43 31.55
N ASP A 649 3.48 38.81 32.54
CA ASP A 649 2.26 39.31 33.19
C ASP A 649 1.15 39.63 32.16
N ASP A 650 0.53 40.80 32.26
CA ASP A 650 -0.58 41.25 31.42
C ASP A 650 -0.23 41.38 29.93
N ALA A 651 1.07 41.38 29.57
CA ALA A 651 1.51 41.39 28.17
C ALA A 651 1.40 40.02 27.50
N VAL A 652 1.25 38.94 28.29
CA VAL A 652 1.07 37.59 27.76
C VAL A 652 -0.38 37.39 27.34
N LYS A 653 -0.60 37.22 26.02
CA LYS A 653 -1.93 37.04 25.45
C LYS A 653 -2.12 35.62 24.93
N ALA A 654 -3.25 35.00 25.25
CA ALA A 654 -3.68 33.75 24.61
C ALA A 654 -4.06 33.98 23.14
N ILE A 655 -4.76 35.08 22.87
CA ILE A 655 -5.15 35.55 21.54
C ILE A 655 -4.44 36.88 21.29
N GLY A 656 -3.57 36.96 20.27
CA GLY A 656 -2.78 38.18 20.02
C GLY A 656 -3.66 39.38 19.67
N LEU A 657 -4.36 39.28 18.55
CA LEU A 657 -5.34 40.27 18.09
C LEU A 657 -6.65 39.60 17.65
N GLY A 658 -7.79 40.16 18.06
CA GLY A 658 -9.12 39.63 17.77
C GLY A 658 -9.81 39.06 19.02
N SER A 659 -10.88 38.30 18.84
CA SER A 659 -11.66 37.74 19.96
C SER A 659 -12.41 36.47 19.56
N LEU A 660 -12.82 35.71 20.58
CA LEU A 660 -13.64 34.50 20.46
C LEU A 660 -14.97 34.72 21.19
N ASN A 661 -16.05 34.17 20.66
CA ASN A 661 -17.30 34.03 21.38
C ASN A 661 -17.31 32.73 22.19
N TYR A 662 -17.90 32.81 23.38
CA TYR A 662 -17.97 31.69 24.32
C TYR A 662 -19.42 31.17 24.45
N PRO A 663 -19.62 29.94 24.92
CA PRO A 663 -20.97 29.40 25.13
C PRO A 663 -21.76 30.24 26.15
N ASP A 664 -23.09 30.19 26.06
CA ASP A 664 -23.96 30.96 26.95
C ASP A 664 -23.63 30.76 28.43
N GLY A 665 -23.45 31.86 29.16
CA GLY A 665 -23.11 31.86 30.58
C GLY A 665 -21.63 31.56 30.89
N LYS A 666 -20.76 31.45 29.88
CA LYS A 666 -19.31 31.31 30.02
C LYS A 666 -18.59 32.58 29.57
N ASN A 667 -17.47 32.88 30.21
CA ASN A 667 -16.53 33.91 29.78
C ASN A 667 -15.18 33.30 29.35
N GLU A 668 -14.23 34.15 28.98
CA GLU A 668 -12.89 33.75 28.55
C GLU A 668 -12.17 32.87 29.59
N ALA A 669 -12.18 33.24 30.87
CA ALA A 669 -11.47 32.53 31.93
C ALA A 669 -12.09 31.14 32.24
N ASP A 670 -13.35 30.91 31.86
CA ASP A 670 -13.96 29.59 31.97
C ASP A 670 -13.45 28.61 30.92
N VAL A 671 -13.02 29.12 29.76
CA VAL A 671 -12.70 28.33 28.55
C VAL A 671 -11.19 28.30 28.29
N ILE A 672 -10.53 29.45 28.31
CA ILE A 672 -9.08 29.59 28.12
C ILE A 672 -8.39 29.47 29.48
N LYS A 673 -7.54 28.44 29.61
CA LYS A 673 -6.88 28.12 30.89
C LYS A 673 -5.37 27.95 30.72
N ALA A 674 -4.63 28.66 31.56
CA ALA A 674 -3.20 28.44 31.74
C ALA A 674 -3.00 27.33 32.79
N PHE A 675 -2.08 26.40 32.52
CA PHE A 675 -1.72 25.32 33.43
C PHE A 675 -0.22 25.28 33.68
N THR A 676 0.19 25.05 34.93
CA THR A 676 1.62 24.89 35.24
C THR A 676 2.17 23.58 34.67
N ALA A 677 3.50 23.48 34.59
CA ALA A 677 4.16 22.25 34.17
C ALA A 677 3.78 21.04 35.06
N GLU A 678 3.53 21.26 36.36
CA GLU A 678 3.07 20.23 37.29
C GLU A 678 1.63 19.79 37.01
N GLN A 679 0.73 20.73 36.69
CA GLN A 679 -0.65 20.41 36.32
C GLN A 679 -0.72 19.66 34.98
N LEU A 680 0.14 20.02 34.04
CA LEU A 680 0.25 19.31 32.77
C LEU A 680 0.72 17.87 32.95
N LYS A 681 1.49 17.57 34.00
CA LYS A 681 1.96 16.21 34.36
C LYS A 681 1.00 15.44 35.27
N SER A 682 -0.01 16.08 35.83
CA SER A 682 -0.83 15.49 36.90
C SER A 682 -1.98 14.64 36.39
N GLY A 683 -2.35 14.72 35.10
CA GLY A 683 -3.57 14.14 34.56
C GLY A 683 -4.77 15.10 34.56
N GLU A 684 -4.69 16.21 35.31
CA GLU A 684 -5.76 17.22 35.37
C GLU A 684 -6.17 17.71 33.98
N VAL A 685 -5.19 18.11 33.17
CA VAL A 685 -5.45 18.72 31.86
C VAL A 685 -6.05 17.70 30.89
N ALA A 686 -5.57 16.45 30.89
CA ALA A 686 -6.13 15.38 30.05
C ALA A 686 -7.60 15.11 30.40
N TYR A 687 -7.92 15.02 31.69
CA TYR A 687 -9.29 14.82 32.17
C TYR A 687 -10.21 16.00 31.79
N LEU A 688 -9.75 17.24 31.99
CA LEU A 688 -10.50 18.44 31.63
C LEU A 688 -10.74 18.56 30.12
N LEU A 689 -9.74 18.25 29.29
CA LEU A 689 -9.85 18.26 27.83
C LEU A 689 -10.82 17.19 27.31
N ASN A 690 -11.01 16.08 28.03
CA ASN A 690 -12.08 15.11 27.74
C ASN A 690 -13.46 15.57 28.24
N GLY A 691 -13.62 16.80 28.72
CA GLY A 691 -14.89 17.30 29.25
C GLY A 691 -15.17 16.84 30.68
N SER A 692 -14.11 16.56 31.46
CA SER A 692 -14.21 16.06 32.84
C SER A 692 -14.92 14.71 32.92
N THR A 693 -14.55 13.78 32.04
CA THR A 693 -15.01 12.39 32.06
C THR A 693 -13.89 11.43 31.69
N SER A 694 -13.98 10.21 32.21
CA SER A 694 -13.12 9.07 31.89
C SER A 694 -13.89 7.96 31.16
N GLU A 695 -15.15 8.25 30.79
CA GLU A 695 -16.07 7.31 30.15
C GLU A 695 -16.35 7.69 28.70
N GLY A 696 -16.70 6.69 27.88
CA GLY A 696 -17.03 6.88 26.47
C GLY A 696 -15.82 6.96 25.54
N LYS A 697 -15.99 7.59 24.38
CA LYS A 697 -14.91 7.78 23.40
C LYS A 697 -14.05 8.97 23.84
N LEU A 698 -12.88 8.68 24.41
CA LEU A 698 -11.92 9.69 24.85
C LEU A 698 -10.97 10.06 23.70
N ALA A 699 -10.52 11.32 23.70
CA ALA A 699 -9.51 11.82 22.77
C ALA A 699 -8.15 12.02 23.45
N TRP A 700 -8.14 12.37 24.73
CA TRP A 700 -6.94 12.69 25.48
C TRP A 700 -6.58 11.61 26.48
N TYR A 701 -5.30 11.30 26.58
CA TYR A 701 -4.74 10.27 27.43
C TYR A 701 -3.44 10.78 28.06
N GLN A 702 -2.98 10.16 29.14
CA GLN A 702 -1.73 10.51 29.79
C GLN A 702 -1.24 9.42 30.73
N LYS A 703 0.02 9.00 30.62
CA LYS A 703 0.70 8.14 31.61
C LYS A 703 1.25 8.98 32.76
N LEU A 704 0.91 8.64 34.00
CA LEU A 704 1.24 9.45 35.17
C LEU A 704 2.36 8.88 36.07
N LEU A 705 2.55 7.55 36.11
CA LEU A 705 3.26 6.89 37.22
C LEU A 705 4.33 5.87 36.81
N VAL A 706 4.86 5.97 35.60
CA VAL A 706 5.95 5.13 35.08
C VAL A 706 7.24 5.95 34.89
N THR A 707 8.40 5.29 34.77
CA THR A 707 9.67 5.97 34.42
C THR A 707 9.57 6.81 33.15
N ASP A 708 8.61 6.47 32.29
CA ASP A 708 8.30 7.12 31.01
C ASP A 708 6.97 7.90 31.08
N ALA A 709 6.69 8.57 32.21
CA ALA A 709 5.47 9.35 32.37
C ALA A 709 5.41 10.51 31.35
N ASP A 710 4.21 10.75 30.81
CA ASP A 710 4.00 11.77 29.80
C ASP A 710 4.09 13.17 30.43
N ALA A 711 4.90 14.04 29.84
CA ALA A 711 5.06 15.42 30.32
C ALA A 711 3.80 16.28 30.16
N TYR A 712 2.89 15.86 29.27
CA TYR A 712 1.66 16.55 28.89
C TYR A 712 0.64 15.53 28.36
N PRO A 713 -0.67 15.87 28.29
CA PRO A 713 -1.67 15.03 27.64
C PRO A 713 -1.31 14.69 26.20
N VAL A 714 -1.61 13.47 25.75
CA VAL A 714 -1.37 12.95 24.39
C VAL A 714 -2.68 12.45 23.75
N LEU A 715 -2.68 12.26 22.43
CA LEU A 715 -3.87 11.85 21.67
C LEU A 715 -3.92 10.34 21.34
N VAL A 716 -2.87 9.61 21.73
CA VAL A 716 -2.75 8.16 21.48
C VAL A 716 -3.20 7.38 22.70
N ALA A 717 -4.22 6.53 22.51
CA ALA A 717 -4.62 5.56 23.51
C ALA A 717 -3.54 4.48 23.65
N ALA A 718 -3.14 4.19 24.89
CA ALA A 718 -2.22 3.12 25.22
C ALA A 718 -2.71 2.38 26.47
N GLU A 719 -2.23 1.16 26.68
CA GLU A 719 -2.56 0.41 27.89
C GLU A 719 -2.16 1.22 29.15
N GLY A 720 -3.12 1.40 30.05
CA GLY A 720 -2.89 2.09 31.33
C GLY A 720 -2.65 3.60 31.24
N ASN A 721 -3.05 4.30 30.17
CA ASN A 721 -2.90 5.76 30.06
C ASN A 721 -4.22 6.56 30.11
N THR A 722 -5.35 5.91 30.39
CA THR A 722 -6.61 6.62 30.66
C THR A 722 -6.51 7.35 32.00
N VAL A 723 -6.96 8.59 32.08
CA VAL A 723 -6.93 9.37 33.32
C VAL A 723 -8.29 9.35 34.00
N TYR A 724 -8.30 8.98 35.28
CA TYR A 724 -9.44 8.98 36.19
C TYR A 724 -9.30 10.09 37.21
N ASN A 725 -10.41 10.71 37.59
CA ASN A 725 -10.49 11.68 38.69
C ASN A 725 -11.15 11.02 39.91
N GLY A 726 -10.54 11.17 41.09
CA GLY A 726 -10.94 10.44 42.28
C GLY A 726 -10.09 10.82 43.49
N SER A 727 -10.21 10.05 44.58
CA SER A 727 -9.41 10.23 45.79
C SER A 727 -8.39 9.12 45.91
N PHE A 728 -7.28 9.25 45.19
CA PHE A 728 -6.26 8.23 45.10
C PHE A 728 -5.21 8.40 46.19
N ARG A 729 -4.77 7.29 46.80
CA ARG A 729 -3.67 7.30 47.77
C ARG A 729 -2.50 6.48 47.22
N TYR A 730 -1.35 7.14 47.15
CA TYR A 730 -0.11 6.49 46.78
C TYR A 730 0.48 5.72 47.95
N CYS A 731 1.31 4.74 47.60
CA CYS A 731 2.04 3.94 48.56
C CYS A 731 2.96 4.77 49.48
N ASP A 732 3.47 5.93 49.08
CA ASP A 732 4.25 6.81 49.97
C ASP A 732 3.39 7.62 50.96
N GLY A 733 2.06 7.40 50.96
CA GLY A 733 1.11 8.10 51.82
C GLY A 733 0.61 9.43 51.26
N THR A 734 1.12 9.88 50.11
CA THR A 734 0.61 11.07 49.43
C THR A 734 -0.71 10.78 48.70
N THR A 735 -1.46 11.84 48.39
CA THR A 735 -2.76 11.75 47.72
C THR A 735 -2.70 12.41 46.36
N SER A 736 -3.38 11.82 45.37
CA SER A 736 -3.59 12.43 44.05
C SER A 736 -5.06 12.52 43.74
N SER A 737 -5.45 13.59 43.07
CA SER A 737 -6.81 13.73 42.53
C SER A 737 -6.99 12.99 41.20
N TYR A 738 -5.88 12.55 40.58
CA TYR A 738 -5.88 11.93 39.27
C TYR A 738 -4.99 10.69 39.24
N SER A 739 -5.40 9.66 38.52
CA SER A 739 -4.69 8.39 38.42
C SER A 739 -4.96 7.69 37.09
N ASN A 740 -4.09 6.76 36.71
CA ASN A 740 -4.39 5.80 35.64
C ASN A 740 -5.16 4.56 36.11
N SER A 741 -5.48 4.46 37.40
CA SER A 741 -6.35 3.44 37.97
C SER A 741 -7.77 3.97 38.13
N SER A 742 -8.76 3.15 37.78
CA SER A 742 -10.18 3.42 38.00
C SER A 742 -10.65 3.08 39.43
N SER A 743 -9.80 2.49 40.27
CA SER A 743 -10.17 2.07 41.62
C SER A 743 -9.76 3.14 42.65
N ASP A 744 -10.77 3.82 43.20
CA ASP A 744 -10.61 4.81 44.28
C ASP A 744 -10.13 4.21 45.63
N SER A 745 -9.96 2.89 45.72
CA SER A 745 -9.70 2.17 46.98
C SER A 745 -8.45 1.30 47.01
N GLU A 746 -7.77 1.11 45.88
CA GLU A 746 -6.49 0.39 45.83
C GLU A 746 -5.33 1.37 46.07
N LEU A 747 -4.39 1.00 46.95
CA LEU A 747 -3.14 1.75 47.12
C LEU A 747 -2.37 1.70 45.80
N ILE A 748 -2.22 2.86 45.15
CA ILE A 748 -1.52 2.94 43.87
C ILE A 748 -0.02 2.88 44.12
N HIS A 749 0.60 1.83 43.60
CA HIS A 749 2.04 1.62 43.69
C HIS A 749 2.76 2.61 42.77
N VAL A 750 3.69 3.37 43.36
CA VAL A 750 4.49 4.36 42.64
C VAL A 750 5.96 4.06 42.87
N ALA A 751 6.77 4.19 41.82
CA ALA A 751 8.20 3.86 41.86
C ALA A 751 8.97 4.68 42.91
N SER A 752 8.54 5.91 43.20
CA SER A 752 9.11 6.75 44.26
C SER A 752 8.98 6.14 45.66
N ALA A 753 7.96 5.30 45.86
CA ALA A 753 7.72 4.58 47.10
C ALA A 753 8.41 3.20 47.12
N THR A 754 9.17 2.85 46.08
CA THR A 754 9.80 1.54 45.93
C THR A 754 11.26 1.57 46.37
N ILE A 755 11.53 0.91 47.47
CA ILE A 755 12.85 0.64 48.05
C ILE A 755 13.49 -0.49 47.24
N THR A 756 14.39 -0.13 46.33
CA THR A 756 15.07 -1.08 45.41
C THR A 756 16.13 -1.94 46.10
N SER A 757 16.68 -1.47 47.22
CA SER A 757 17.63 -2.20 48.06
C SER A 757 17.16 -2.23 49.51
N PRO A 758 17.30 -3.34 50.25
CA PRO A 758 16.73 -3.47 51.59
C PRO A 758 17.20 -2.38 52.56
N VAL A 759 16.24 -1.78 53.26
CA VAL A 759 16.48 -0.78 54.32
C VAL A 759 16.24 -1.44 55.67
N PHE A 760 17.16 -1.22 56.61
CA PHE A 760 17.03 -1.76 57.96
C PHE A 760 16.04 -0.93 58.79
N ASP A 761 14.95 -1.56 59.22
CA ASP A 761 14.02 -1.03 60.20
C ASP A 761 14.55 -1.33 61.61
N SER A 762 15.06 -0.31 62.28
CA SER A 762 15.63 -0.43 63.62
C SER A 762 14.57 -0.68 64.71
N ALA A 763 13.31 -0.34 64.47
CA ALA A 763 12.21 -0.54 65.43
C ALA A 763 11.72 -2.00 65.40
N ASN A 764 11.55 -2.56 64.20
CA ASN A 764 11.17 -3.96 64.02
C ASN A 764 12.36 -4.93 63.98
N HIS A 765 13.59 -4.41 63.92
CA HIS A 765 14.83 -5.17 63.75
C HIS A 765 14.78 -6.12 62.54
N ILE A 766 14.36 -5.64 61.37
CA ILE A 766 14.29 -6.44 60.14
C ILE A 766 14.64 -5.54 58.94
N TYR A 767 15.02 -6.13 57.80
CA TYR A 767 15.11 -5.35 56.57
C TYR A 767 13.76 -5.38 55.84
N HIS A 768 13.45 -4.31 55.11
CA HIS A 768 12.31 -4.27 54.21
C HIS A 768 12.70 -3.65 52.88
N MET A 769 12.03 -4.06 51.82
CA MET A 769 12.25 -3.61 50.45
C MET A 769 10.96 -3.69 49.64
N GLY A 770 10.98 -3.19 48.41
CA GLY A 770 9.76 -3.02 47.62
C GLY A 770 8.99 -1.82 48.11
N CYS A 771 7.69 -1.93 48.35
CA CYS A 771 6.89 -0.77 48.76
C CYS A 771 7.28 -0.25 50.15
N SER A 772 7.37 1.07 50.36
CA SER A 772 7.61 1.67 51.68
C SER A 772 6.44 1.50 52.64
N ASN A 773 5.21 1.37 52.13
CA ASN A 773 4.01 1.19 52.93
C ASN A 773 3.74 -0.29 53.20
N GLU A 774 3.80 -0.67 54.47
CA GLU A 774 3.60 -2.03 54.98
C GLU A 774 2.23 -2.64 54.61
N SER A 775 1.21 -1.82 54.37
CA SER A 775 -0.12 -2.31 53.93
C SER A 775 -0.17 -2.67 52.44
N CYS A 776 0.88 -2.39 51.67
CA CYS A 776 0.97 -2.74 50.26
C CYS A 776 1.44 -4.20 50.10
N PRO A 777 0.81 -5.00 49.21
CA PRO A 777 1.26 -6.36 48.90
C PRO A 777 2.71 -6.45 48.38
N GLU A 778 3.23 -5.37 47.80
CA GLU A 778 4.62 -5.28 47.31
C GLU A 778 5.63 -4.90 48.41
N HIS A 779 5.20 -4.68 49.66
CA HIS A 779 6.11 -4.54 50.79
C HIS A 779 6.66 -5.91 51.18
N LYS A 780 7.98 -6.09 51.06
CA LYS A 780 8.66 -7.36 51.29
C LYS A 780 9.64 -7.22 52.44
N TYR A 781 9.70 -8.21 53.32
CA TYR A 781 10.70 -8.28 54.38
C TYR A 781 11.88 -9.14 53.98
N ALA A 782 13.06 -8.78 54.45
CA ALA A 782 14.29 -9.53 54.30
C ALA A 782 15.04 -9.61 55.62
N ALA A 783 15.77 -10.70 55.79
CA ALA A 783 16.57 -10.99 56.98
C ALA A 783 18.06 -10.64 56.79
N ASP A 784 18.46 -10.14 55.63
CA ASP A 784 19.82 -9.73 55.26
C ASP A 784 19.83 -8.41 54.49
N ALA A 785 20.98 -7.73 54.49
CA ALA A 785 21.15 -6.45 53.81
C ALA A 785 21.09 -6.55 52.27
N ASP A 786 21.34 -7.73 51.73
CA ASP A 786 21.31 -7.99 50.28
C ASP A 786 19.91 -8.40 49.78
N GLY A 787 18.97 -8.68 50.69
CA GLY A 787 17.58 -9.01 50.36
C GLY A 787 17.38 -10.44 49.84
N THR A 788 18.41 -11.27 49.93
CA THR A 788 18.38 -12.65 49.42
C THR A 788 17.63 -13.59 50.38
N LEU A 789 17.67 -13.29 51.67
CA LEU A 789 17.05 -14.07 52.72
C LEU A 789 15.65 -13.53 53.02
N LYS A 790 14.65 -13.98 52.24
CA LYS A 790 13.27 -13.52 52.38
C LYS A 790 12.70 -13.84 53.76
N ALA A 791 12.09 -12.83 54.38
CA ALA A 791 11.40 -12.95 55.65
C ALA A 791 9.89 -12.72 55.48
N THR A 792 9.11 -13.31 56.36
CA THR A 792 7.66 -13.12 56.42
C THR A 792 7.24 -12.70 57.82
N LYS A 793 6.40 -11.67 57.92
CA LYS A 793 5.82 -11.23 59.19
C LYS A 793 4.62 -12.12 59.52
N SER A 794 4.63 -12.70 60.72
CA SER A 794 3.52 -13.53 61.22
C SER A 794 2.58 -12.72 62.12
N THR A 795 1.42 -13.28 62.43
CA THR A 795 0.39 -12.65 63.28
C THR A 795 0.83 -12.41 64.71
N ASP A 796 1.90 -13.06 65.16
CA ASP A 796 2.53 -12.88 66.47
C ASP A 796 3.51 -11.67 66.51
N GLY A 797 3.68 -10.98 65.39
CA GLY A 797 4.61 -9.85 65.25
C GLY A 797 6.07 -10.27 65.05
N LYS A 798 6.38 -11.57 64.94
CA LYS A 798 7.73 -12.07 64.66
C LYS A 798 7.95 -12.27 63.15
N PHE A 799 9.22 -12.23 62.76
CA PHE A 799 9.66 -12.48 61.38
C PHE A 799 10.22 -13.88 61.22
N TYR A 800 9.86 -14.54 60.12
CA TYR A 800 10.25 -15.92 59.84
C TYR A 800 10.96 -16.05 58.51
N VAL A 801 12.08 -16.75 58.52
CA VAL A 801 12.79 -17.24 57.33
C VAL A 801 12.49 -18.73 57.19
N GLU A 802 11.96 -19.14 56.03
CA GLU A 802 11.57 -20.55 55.82
C GLU A 802 12.77 -21.48 55.92
N LYS A 803 13.88 -21.16 55.24
CA LYS A 803 15.08 -22.00 55.22
C LYS A 803 16.35 -21.17 55.23
N LEU A 804 17.32 -21.58 56.07
CA LEU A 804 18.66 -21.01 56.07
C LEU A 804 19.71 -22.13 56.04
N ALA A 805 20.56 -22.12 55.00
CA ALA A 805 21.63 -23.08 54.81
C ALA A 805 22.99 -22.41 55.00
N LEU A 806 23.79 -22.92 55.94
CA LEU A 806 25.12 -22.45 56.29
C LEU A 806 26.18 -23.47 55.87
N THR A 807 27.35 -22.96 55.54
CA THR A 807 28.57 -23.76 55.36
C THR A 807 29.72 -23.11 56.10
N ASP A 808 30.88 -23.77 56.15
CA ASP A 808 32.09 -23.18 56.69
C ASP A 808 32.42 -21.82 56.06
N ALA A 809 32.22 -21.63 54.75
CA ALA A 809 32.51 -20.35 54.10
C ALA A 809 31.39 -19.30 54.24
N SER A 810 30.25 -19.65 54.83
CA SER A 810 29.07 -18.78 54.89
C SER A 810 29.11 -17.90 56.13
N ALA A 811 29.46 -16.62 55.96
CA ALA A 811 29.28 -15.61 57.00
C ALA A 811 27.86 -15.02 56.91
N ILE A 812 27.13 -15.03 58.03
CA ILE A 812 25.88 -14.25 58.16
C ILE A 812 26.13 -13.18 59.20
N ASN A 813 26.20 -11.94 58.73
CA ASN A 813 26.35 -10.77 59.59
C ASN A 813 25.20 -9.81 59.28
N THR A 814 24.08 -10.02 59.98
CA THR A 814 22.86 -9.25 59.81
C THR A 814 22.40 -8.67 61.14
N GLN A 815 21.89 -7.44 61.10
CA GLN A 815 21.28 -6.77 62.26
C GLN A 815 19.84 -7.24 62.51
N ALA A 816 19.28 -8.04 61.59
CA ALA A 816 17.91 -8.53 61.68
C ALA A 816 17.71 -9.55 62.81
N LYS A 817 16.51 -9.54 63.39
CA LYS A 817 16.00 -10.53 64.34
C LYS A 817 14.86 -11.29 63.67
N PHE A 818 15.03 -12.59 63.51
CA PHE A 818 14.08 -13.46 62.84
C PHE A 818 14.20 -14.90 63.37
N THR A 819 13.17 -15.70 63.15
CA THR A 819 13.18 -17.13 63.45
C THR A 819 13.38 -17.91 62.16
N VAL A 820 14.33 -18.84 62.15
CA VAL A 820 14.52 -19.76 61.02
C VAL A 820 13.69 -21.01 61.28
N LYS A 821 12.75 -21.31 60.39
CA LYS A 821 11.94 -22.53 60.51
C LYS A 821 12.77 -23.79 60.28
N ASP A 822 13.55 -23.81 59.20
CA ASP A 822 14.49 -24.91 58.88
C ASP A 822 15.93 -24.40 58.71
N LEU A 823 16.75 -24.55 59.75
CA LEU A 823 18.17 -24.21 59.76
C LEU A 823 19.01 -25.46 59.45
N GLN A 824 19.97 -25.32 58.55
CA GLN A 824 20.93 -26.36 58.23
C GLN A 824 22.34 -25.78 58.19
N TYR A 825 23.29 -26.41 58.85
CA TYR A 825 24.72 -26.19 58.65
C TYR A 825 25.33 -27.43 58.00
N SER A 826 26.24 -27.24 57.04
CA SER A 826 26.97 -28.35 56.42
C SER A 826 28.45 -28.05 56.23
N ARG A 827 29.28 -29.02 56.59
CA ARG A 827 30.74 -29.02 56.38
C ARG A 827 31.12 -30.15 55.43
N GLN A 828 31.92 -29.85 54.41
CA GLN A 828 32.54 -30.88 53.58
C GLN A 828 33.70 -31.51 54.32
N LEU A 829 33.78 -32.83 54.31
CA LEU A 829 34.93 -33.58 54.81
C LEU A 829 35.84 -33.97 53.65
N LYS A 830 37.15 -34.10 53.88
CA LYS A 830 38.07 -34.63 52.86
C LYS A 830 37.74 -36.10 52.60
N GLU A 831 37.89 -36.55 51.36
CA GLU A 831 37.62 -37.94 50.99
C GLU A 831 38.55 -38.89 51.77
N GLY A 832 37.98 -39.88 52.46
CA GLY A 832 38.73 -40.78 53.35
C GLY A 832 39.07 -40.20 54.73
N GLN A 833 38.55 -39.02 55.10
CA GLN A 833 38.78 -38.45 56.43
C GLN A 833 38.12 -39.30 57.52
N THR A 834 38.94 -39.79 58.46
CA THR A 834 38.53 -40.64 59.59
C THR A 834 39.01 -40.02 60.91
N GLY A 835 38.42 -40.44 62.04
CA GLY A 835 38.82 -39.95 63.37
C GLY A 835 37.92 -38.83 63.93
N TYR A 836 38.54 -37.77 64.46
CA TYR A 836 37.85 -36.71 65.20
C TYR A 836 38.05 -35.35 64.52
N VAL A 837 37.00 -34.53 64.51
CA VAL A 837 37.04 -33.14 64.04
C VAL A 837 36.46 -32.20 65.09
N THR A 838 36.79 -30.91 65.03
CA THR A 838 36.20 -29.90 65.92
C THR A 838 35.07 -29.18 65.23
N LEU A 839 33.98 -28.93 65.96
CA LEU A 839 32.83 -28.17 65.47
C LEU A 839 32.41 -27.16 66.53
N CYS A 840 31.94 -25.98 66.11
CA CYS A 840 31.32 -25.01 67.00
C CYS A 840 30.18 -24.38 66.20
N LEU A 841 28.95 -24.59 66.64
CA LEU A 841 27.77 -24.14 65.92
C LEU A 841 27.16 -22.90 66.59
N PRO A 842 26.58 -21.98 65.81
CA PRO A 842 25.99 -20.77 66.35
C PRO A 842 24.53 -20.94 66.77
N PHE A 843 24.10 -22.15 67.05
CA PHE A 843 22.75 -22.46 67.51
C PHE A 843 22.81 -23.67 68.44
N ASP A 844 21.83 -23.76 69.33
CA ASP A 844 21.65 -24.93 70.18
C ASP A 844 21.36 -26.11 69.26
N ILE A 845 22.05 -27.23 69.48
CA ILE A 845 21.92 -28.41 68.64
C ILE A 845 21.80 -29.65 69.51
N ASN A 846 20.91 -30.57 69.14
CA ASN A 846 20.98 -31.89 69.70
C ASN A 846 22.08 -32.68 68.98
N ALA A 847 22.94 -33.37 69.72
CA ALA A 847 24.01 -34.18 69.15
C ALA A 847 23.50 -35.23 68.15
N ALA A 848 22.26 -35.72 68.32
CA ALA A 848 21.62 -36.65 67.37
C ALA A 848 21.26 -36.01 66.03
N ASP A 849 21.11 -34.68 65.97
CA ASP A 849 20.77 -33.93 64.76
C ASP A 849 22.01 -33.55 63.92
N VAL A 850 23.20 -34.00 64.33
CA VAL A 850 24.47 -33.86 63.59
C VAL A 850 24.73 -35.12 62.77
N ALA A 851 24.12 -35.20 61.60
CA ALA A 851 24.35 -36.30 60.66
C ALA A 851 25.83 -36.34 60.20
N GLY A 852 26.42 -37.54 60.22
CA GLY A 852 27.85 -37.77 59.96
C GLY A 852 28.71 -37.82 61.22
N ALA A 853 28.18 -37.41 62.37
CA ALA A 853 28.77 -37.67 63.68
C ALA A 853 28.36 -39.05 64.19
N GLU A 854 29.31 -39.83 64.68
CA GLU A 854 29.02 -41.00 65.54
C GLU A 854 28.71 -40.53 66.96
N LYS A 855 29.49 -39.56 67.47
CA LYS A 855 29.36 -38.98 68.81
C LYS A 855 29.86 -37.53 68.82
N CYS A 856 29.21 -36.68 69.61
CA CYS A 856 29.63 -35.29 69.83
C CYS A 856 29.97 -35.09 71.32
N TYR A 857 31.13 -34.51 71.59
CA TYR A 857 31.63 -34.27 72.94
C TYR A 857 31.83 -32.77 73.14
N PRO A 858 30.92 -32.06 73.84
CA PRO A 858 31.11 -30.65 74.11
C PRO A 858 32.34 -30.44 75.00
N VAL A 859 33.15 -29.45 74.63
CA VAL A 859 34.36 -29.05 75.34
C VAL A 859 34.00 -27.80 76.14
N GLY A 860 33.78 -27.98 77.45
CA GLY A 860 33.64 -26.87 78.39
C GLY A 860 34.98 -26.23 78.77
N ASP A 861 35.06 -25.64 79.97
CA ASP A 861 36.29 -25.04 80.53
C ASP A 861 37.27 -26.12 81.06
N MET A 862 37.71 -27.04 80.21
CA MET A 862 38.46 -28.23 80.66
C MET A 862 39.99 -28.05 80.56
N MET A 863 40.69 -28.43 81.63
CA MET A 863 42.15 -28.56 81.66
C MET A 863 42.56 -29.96 81.17
N ILE A 864 43.39 -30.04 80.14
CA ILE A 864 43.99 -31.30 79.67
C ILE A 864 45.38 -31.46 80.29
N HIS A 865 45.72 -32.68 80.75
CA HIS A 865 47.01 -33.02 81.33
C HIS A 865 47.66 -34.18 80.54
N MET A 866 48.88 -34.02 80.03
CA MET A 866 49.57 -35.06 79.24
C MET A 866 50.93 -35.42 79.83
N PRO A 867 51.15 -36.65 80.31
CA PRO A 867 52.47 -37.16 80.61
C PRO A 867 52.96 -38.00 79.42
N THR A 868 53.81 -37.40 78.58
CA THR A 868 54.64 -38.04 77.53
C THR A 868 53.94 -38.67 76.31
N ALA A 869 54.73 -38.79 75.23
CA ALA A 869 54.36 -38.87 73.81
C ALA A 869 53.71 -40.19 73.32
N ASP A 870 52.83 -40.82 74.10
CA ASP A 870 52.19 -42.08 73.70
C ASP A 870 50.73 -41.90 73.26
N ALA A 871 50.28 -42.73 72.31
CA ALA A 871 49.16 -42.55 71.38
C ALA A 871 47.72 -42.55 71.97
N ASN A 872 47.47 -41.86 73.08
CA ASN A 872 46.23 -41.97 73.85
C ASN A 872 45.35 -40.70 73.87
N VAL A 873 45.33 -39.86 72.82
CA VAL A 873 44.26 -38.83 72.67
C VAL A 873 42.86 -39.48 72.75
N LEU A 874 42.73 -40.71 72.24
CA LEU A 874 41.52 -41.53 72.29
C LEU A 874 41.00 -41.77 73.72
N LYS A 875 41.88 -41.93 74.72
CA LYS A 875 41.45 -42.14 76.12
C LYS A 875 40.88 -40.87 76.75
N PHE A 876 41.30 -39.69 76.30
CA PHE A 876 40.82 -38.41 76.86
C PHE A 876 39.46 -38.00 76.31
N VAL A 877 39.22 -38.19 75.01
CA VAL A 877 37.88 -37.95 74.43
C VAL A 877 36.84 -38.90 75.05
N LEU A 878 37.23 -40.14 75.39
CA LEU A 878 36.39 -41.09 76.11
C LEU A 878 36.11 -40.73 77.59
N MET A 879 36.78 -39.72 78.16
CA MET A 879 36.46 -39.17 79.49
C MET A 879 35.54 -37.95 79.44
N LEU A 880 35.20 -37.44 78.26
CA LEU A 880 34.23 -36.36 78.10
C LEU A 880 32.82 -36.92 78.22
N ASP A 881 31.95 -36.24 78.98
CA ASP A 881 30.54 -36.60 79.05
C ASP A 881 29.87 -36.33 77.69
N GLU A 882 29.16 -37.32 77.17
CA GLU A 882 28.25 -37.15 76.04
C GLU A 882 27.06 -36.31 76.51
N GLN A 883 26.85 -35.15 75.91
CA GLN A 883 25.63 -34.38 76.13
C GLN A 883 24.73 -34.48 74.91
N SER A 884 23.44 -34.69 75.16
CA SER A 884 22.42 -34.71 74.12
C SER A 884 22.23 -33.32 73.53
N ASP A 885 22.27 -32.27 74.34
CA ASP A 885 21.96 -30.90 73.93
C ASP A 885 23.19 -30.03 74.13
N ILE A 886 23.72 -29.50 73.03
CA ILE A 886 24.93 -28.69 73.02
C ILE A 886 24.53 -27.25 72.76
N GLN A 887 24.83 -26.39 73.73
CA GLN A 887 24.50 -24.97 73.60
C GLN A 887 25.33 -24.31 72.52
N ALA A 888 24.70 -23.39 71.82
CA ALA A 888 25.27 -22.55 70.81
C ALA A 888 26.58 -21.89 71.29
N GLY A 889 27.60 -21.85 70.43
CA GLY A 889 28.94 -21.33 70.76
C GLY A 889 29.80 -22.23 71.65
N THR A 890 29.31 -23.41 72.04
CA THR A 890 30.12 -24.41 72.75
C THR A 890 30.96 -25.21 71.73
N PRO A 891 32.30 -25.15 71.79
CA PRO A 891 33.14 -25.99 70.96
C PRO A 891 32.88 -27.47 71.30
N MET A 892 32.85 -28.34 70.31
CA MET A 892 32.68 -29.78 70.49
C MET A 892 33.71 -30.55 69.65
N ILE A 893 34.14 -31.68 70.17
CA ILE A 893 34.88 -32.69 69.41
C ILE A 893 33.86 -33.67 68.86
N VAL A 894 33.85 -33.86 67.55
CA VAL A 894 32.94 -34.74 66.83
C VAL A 894 33.72 -35.95 66.35
N LYS A 895 33.32 -37.14 66.79
CA LYS A 895 33.82 -38.41 66.25
C LYS A 895 33.07 -38.70 64.95
N LEU A 896 33.79 -38.89 63.86
CA LEU A 896 33.21 -39.23 62.55
C LEU A 896 32.81 -40.72 62.51
N GLY A 897 31.75 -41.04 61.77
CA GLY A 897 31.34 -42.43 61.49
C GLY A 897 32.38 -43.22 60.67
N ALA A 898 32.22 -44.55 60.62
CA ALA A 898 33.13 -45.45 59.90
C ALA A 898 33.20 -45.14 58.38
N GLU A 899 34.32 -45.49 57.74
CA GLU A 899 34.59 -45.24 56.31
C GLU A 899 33.37 -45.54 55.42
N GLY A 900 32.94 -44.54 54.67
CA GLY A 900 31.85 -44.65 53.68
C GLY A 900 30.48 -44.15 54.11
N THR A 901 30.30 -43.60 55.33
CA THR A 901 28.95 -43.25 55.84
C THR A 901 28.46 -41.81 55.65
N ALA A 902 29.33 -40.80 55.41
CA ALA A 902 28.90 -39.50 54.87
C ALA A 902 30.12 -38.65 54.47
N GLN A 903 30.14 -38.08 53.26
CA GLN A 903 31.18 -37.10 52.85
C GLN A 903 30.95 -35.69 53.46
N LYS A 904 29.91 -35.53 54.29
CA LYS A 904 29.49 -34.25 54.85
C LYS A 904 29.07 -34.41 56.31
N LEU A 905 29.48 -33.48 57.16
CA LEU A 905 28.83 -33.23 58.45
C LEU A 905 27.65 -32.30 58.21
N VAL A 906 26.46 -32.66 58.67
CA VAL A 906 25.24 -31.85 58.50
C VAL A 906 24.54 -31.73 59.84
N ALA A 907 24.41 -30.51 60.36
CA ALA A 907 23.64 -30.22 61.57
C ALA A 907 22.35 -29.49 61.19
N THR A 908 21.20 -29.96 61.67
CA THR A 908 19.91 -29.32 61.40
C THR A 908 19.23 -28.89 62.69
N ALA A 909 18.58 -27.74 62.68
CA ALA A 909 17.77 -27.25 63.79
C ALA A 909 16.50 -26.58 63.25
N GLN A 910 15.42 -26.61 64.03
CA GLN A 910 14.15 -26.02 63.64
C GLN A 910 13.71 -24.92 64.61
N ASN A 911 13.03 -23.91 64.07
CA ASN A 911 12.50 -22.77 64.82
C ASN A 911 13.54 -22.06 65.70
N VAL A 912 14.73 -21.82 65.13
CA VAL A 912 15.85 -21.18 65.84
C VAL A 912 15.71 -19.67 65.76
N GLU A 913 15.72 -18.99 66.92
CA GLU A 913 15.77 -17.53 66.96
C GLU A 913 17.18 -17.03 66.61
N TYR A 914 17.28 -16.30 65.50
CA TYR A 914 18.47 -15.56 65.12
C TYR A 914 18.42 -14.16 65.71
N ASN A 915 19.46 -13.77 66.45
CA ASN A 915 19.61 -12.44 67.02
C ASN A 915 21.01 -11.90 66.70
N ALA A 916 21.13 -10.66 66.23
CA ALA A 916 22.41 -10.02 65.91
C ALA A 916 23.45 -10.08 67.05
N ASN A 917 23.00 -10.15 68.30
CA ASN A 917 23.87 -10.28 69.47
C ASN A 917 24.50 -11.67 69.64
N PHE A 918 24.02 -12.68 68.90
CA PHE A 918 24.52 -14.05 69.00
C PHE A 918 25.99 -14.16 68.53
N PHE A 919 26.40 -13.35 67.54
CA PHE A 919 27.77 -13.34 66.99
C PHE A 919 28.61 -12.13 67.42
N ALA A 920 27.99 -11.05 67.92
CA ALA A 920 28.69 -9.83 68.35
C ALA A 920 29.39 -9.94 69.71
N ALA A 921 29.04 -10.96 70.51
CA ALA A 921 29.69 -11.26 71.77
C ALA A 921 29.70 -12.78 71.98
N PRO A 922 30.63 -13.54 71.36
CA PRO A 922 30.81 -14.93 71.75
C PRO A 922 31.12 -14.92 73.25
N ALA A 923 30.34 -15.66 74.05
CA ALA A 923 30.64 -15.83 75.46
C ALA A 923 32.10 -16.31 75.56
N ILE A 924 32.99 -15.46 76.08
CA ILE A 924 34.42 -15.73 76.15
C ILE A 924 34.59 -16.92 77.10
N LYS A 925 34.66 -18.13 76.56
CA LYS A 925 35.11 -19.32 77.27
C LYS A 925 36.51 -19.64 76.79
N SER A 926 37.47 -19.49 77.68
CA SER A 926 38.89 -19.68 77.39
C SER A 926 39.28 -21.13 77.66
N LEU A 927 39.75 -21.84 76.65
CA LEU A 927 40.35 -23.16 76.83
C LEU A 927 41.77 -22.97 77.40
N THR A 928 42.04 -23.48 78.61
CA THR A 928 43.31 -23.28 79.32
C THR A 928 44.00 -24.62 79.61
N LEU A 929 45.29 -24.77 79.25
CA LEU A 929 46.11 -25.97 79.52
C LEU A 929 47.26 -25.63 80.51
N ARG A 930 47.60 -26.55 81.44
CA ARG A 930 48.74 -26.40 82.39
C ARG A 930 49.82 -27.44 82.13
N ASP A 931 51.08 -27.02 82.21
CA ASP A 931 52.26 -27.90 82.27
C ASP A 931 52.67 -28.22 83.73
N TRP A 932 53.32 -29.37 83.95
CA TRP A 932 53.53 -30.06 85.25
C TRP A 932 54.47 -29.34 86.24
N ASP A 933 55.34 -28.41 85.83
CA ASP A 933 56.44 -27.96 86.69
C ASP A 933 56.15 -26.80 87.66
N GLY A 934 54.97 -26.18 87.55
CA GLY A 934 54.56 -25.07 88.42
C GLY A 934 55.42 -23.80 88.30
N LYS A 935 56.26 -23.66 87.26
CA LYS A 935 57.12 -22.49 87.03
C LYS A 935 56.86 -21.77 85.70
N SER A 936 56.16 -22.41 84.76
CA SER A 936 55.77 -21.79 83.49
C SER A 936 54.34 -21.24 83.58
N GLY A 937 54.15 -19.97 83.21
CA GLY A 937 52.86 -19.27 83.29
C GLY A 937 51.76 -19.87 82.41
N MET A 938 50.50 -19.55 82.72
CA MET A 938 49.29 -19.95 81.97
C MET A 938 49.49 -19.75 80.45
N MET A 939 49.30 -20.80 79.65
CA MET A 939 49.15 -20.66 78.20
C MET A 939 47.66 -20.61 77.83
N PRO A 940 47.13 -19.43 77.45
CA PRO A 940 45.81 -19.35 76.84
C PRO A 940 45.87 -19.93 75.42
N ILE A 941 45.02 -20.92 75.10
CA ILE A 941 45.01 -21.54 73.76
C ILE A 941 44.09 -20.81 72.77
N CYS A 942 43.22 -19.93 73.26
CA CYS A 942 42.50 -18.99 72.42
C CYS A 942 42.34 -17.67 73.17
N HIS A 943 43.19 -16.70 72.84
CA HIS A 943 42.83 -15.30 73.01
C HIS A 943 42.86 -14.72 71.60
N ASP A 944 41.67 -14.36 71.13
CA ASP A 944 41.37 -13.47 70.00
C ASP A 944 40.46 -14.10 68.94
N LEU A 945 39.15 -14.06 69.21
CA LEU A 945 38.08 -14.33 68.24
C LEU A 945 37.63 -13.05 67.51
N ALA A 946 38.29 -11.90 67.73
CA ALA A 946 37.90 -10.66 67.06
C ALA A 946 38.17 -10.67 65.54
N SER A 947 38.86 -11.70 65.04
CA SER A 947 39.16 -11.92 63.62
C SER A 947 38.52 -13.18 63.01
N ALA A 948 37.58 -13.84 63.70
CA ALA A 948 36.98 -15.08 63.24
C ALA A 948 36.08 -14.90 61.99
N ILE A 949 36.51 -15.46 60.86
CA ILE A 949 35.62 -15.89 59.78
C ILE A 949 35.35 -17.39 60.06
N ILE A 950 34.08 -17.79 59.99
CA ILE A 950 33.64 -19.16 60.26
C ILE A 950 34.40 -20.13 59.33
N GLY A 951 34.74 -21.33 59.82
CA GLY A 951 35.12 -22.46 58.96
C GLY A 951 36.57 -22.97 58.98
N GLY A 952 37.50 -22.37 59.73
CA GLY A 952 38.90 -22.82 59.82
C GLY A 952 39.30 -23.31 61.22
N VAL A 953 40.12 -24.36 61.30
CA VAL A 953 40.86 -24.69 62.52
C VAL A 953 41.97 -23.63 62.68
N TYR A 954 41.84 -22.72 63.65
CA TYR A 954 42.91 -21.80 64.00
C TYR A 954 43.70 -22.32 65.20
N THR A 955 44.87 -22.87 64.95
CA THR A 955 45.99 -22.79 65.91
C THR A 955 46.77 -21.51 65.59
N ALA A 956 46.22 -20.35 65.94
CA ALA A 956 46.94 -19.09 65.86
C ALA A 956 47.40 -18.65 67.25
N THR A 957 48.28 -19.46 67.83
CA THR A 957 49.34 -18.94 68.70
C THR A 957 50.62 -19.37 68.01
N THR A 958 51.62 -18.50 67.87
CA THR A 958 52.95 -18.90 67.42
C THR A 958 53.49 -19.92 68.42
N LEU A 959 53.28 -21.20 68.12
CA LEU A 959 53.76 -22.30 68.93
C LEU A 959 55.28 -22.30 68.83
N GLY A 960 55.96 -22.09 69.95
CA GLY A 960 57.40 -22.24 70.01
C GLY A 960 57.78 -23.69 69.66
N THR A 961 58.90 -23.88 68.96
CA THR A 961 59.44 -25.20 68.63
C THR A 961 59.42 -26.12 69.85
N GLY A 962 58.71 -27.25 69.78
CA GLY A 962 58.53 -28.17 70.91
C GLY A 962 57.12 -28.22 71.52
N SER A 963 56.18 -27.38 71.07
CA SER A 963 54.79 -27.36 71.55
C SER A 963 53.94 -28.42 70.85
N TYR A 964 52.97 -29.05 71.51
CA TYR A 964 52.13 -30.11 70.89
C TYR A 964 50.83 -29.51 70.31
N SER A 965 50.46 -29.86 69.07
CA SER A 965 49.21 -29.43 68.43
C SER A 965 48.55 -30.52 67.59
N LEU A 966 47.24 -30.37 67.37
CA LEU A 966 46.48 -31.13 66.38
C LEU A 966 46.70 -30.48 65.02
N ARG A 967 47.30 -31.21 64.08
CA ARG A 967 47.64 -30.72 62.74
C ARG A 967 46.43 -30.77 61.81
N GLU A 968 46.51 -30.05 60.69
CA GLU A 968 45.47 -29.98 59.65
C GLU A 968 45.08 -31.34 59.04
N ASP A 969 45.94 -32.35 59.18
CA ASP A 969 45.70 -33.73 58.73
C ASP A 969 45.01 -34.61 59.78
N GLY A 970 44.66 -34.05 60.95
CA GLY A 970 44.03 -34.76 62.04
C GLY A 970 45.00 -35.53 62.94
N THR A 971 46.31 -35.44 62.71
CA THR A 971 47.34 -36.07 63.56
C THR A 971 47.80 -35.14 64.68
N PHE A 972 48.07 -35.68 65.87
CA PHE A 972 48.57 -34.92 67.03
C PHE A 972 50.09 -35.10 67.16
N GLY A 973 50.86 -34.00 67.21
CA GLY A 973 52.33 -34.09 67.26
C GLY A 973 53.01 -32.79 67.70
N ILE A 974 54.33 -32.88 67.94
CA ILE A 974 55.17 -31.73 68.28
C ILE A 974 55.28 -30.81 67.06
N TYR A 975 55.02 -29.52 67.26
CA TYR A 975 55.26 -28.46 66.31
C TYR A 975 56.78 -28.23 66.22
N GLU A 976 57.38 -28.75 65.16
CA GLU A 976 58.76 -28.46 64.77
C GLU A 976 58.67 -27.51 63.59
N ASN A 977 59.28 -26.33 63.70
CA ASN A 977 59.40 -25.40 62.57
C ASN A 977 60.17 -26.11 61.45
N VAL A 978 59.49 -26.41 60.35
CA VAL A 978 60.12 -26.72 59.05
C VAL A 978 59.69 -25.67 58.06
#